data_AF-A0A931DIE9-F1
#
_entry.id   AF-A0A931DIE9-F1
#
_cell.length_a   1.000
_cell.length_b   1.000
_cell.length_c   1.000
_cell.angle_alpha   90.00
_cell.angle_beta   90.00
_cell.angle_gamma   90.00
#
_symmetry.space_group_name_H-M   'P 1'
#
loop_
_entity.id
_entity.type
_entity.pdbx_description
1 polymer ?
#
loop_
_entity_poly.entity_id
_entity_poly.type
_entity_poly.pdbx_seq_one_letter_code
_entity_poly.pdbx_strand_id
1 'polypeptide(L)'
;MSGQSGQNERISEVQRRVVDFLARHVPPGSRRIDLRCCATVAVNDLSLSVLTEDGKTVAPEAMPPELVELMMELRRAHYLPEQGTWFSARFVLEPGAPIRPLFNYDFDPGWDPPIEAEYWQRDQIVMPRDGAHVPGWLRDRLDGREPAYGLVVETDPLNPIEQMELLSNEFCVLVAEQAPALWDTVFGYYQVAGDHAEFPAAMVQRADRTMLTWPLPPAARVLLDRLRAGTYGFQGSTWSRIDYRVLYENGSARVQAKFTHDEEPAWNAEPSARDVRLEVERFPEHRSRDWVRRRLEAAGTGAGTGAGTGAGTGAGAGTAAGTGAGTGAGTGAGTAAGRGAGVGEPRPVPEPEARRAGGVRKARVFDQVEPDGGRPSVSRPAVPPDEVARLVEYLRSAPVVMAARSSAPDQIDPSRGDRVPLTFHTDGAWVWAGAVGYYLAEHGVPPEPDLVAHARAAGFRIPEVGDDALDAASAAITGRSAPPRVRTGPGAAPGTRADPPPARAGAGRLESRLDELGVPSGAYRINEVADGAWSLLAEGGRWAVFRGENGERRQEVVFDTEAQAAAYLLGSLLLDPAVPAAPAGPSAPAGPSAPGGKRPIEPVTGEPPLTLFRDRRQVEVPAGTTVDRYGDDGGNVTYAVRTPFAERSLPPDWENRPYRVYRLRRPLRALTGVAVPWFDQPGGGTAYVFERSIADLLADGAVVAVPEG
;
A
#
# COMPACT_ATOMS: atom_id res chain seq x y z
N MET A 1 -9.14 -2.74 25.43
CA MET A 1 -9.89 -3.64 24.54
C MET A 1 -11.37 -3.26 24.41
N SER A 2 -12.04 -2.73 25.44
CA SER A 2 -13.46 -2.33 25.33
C SER A 2 -13.77 -1.12 24.43
N GLY A 3 -12.79 -0.26 24.13
CA GLY A 3 -13.01 0.98 23.36
C GLY A 3 -13.14 0.79 21.84
N GLN A 4 -12.33 -0.08 21.22
CA GLN A 4 -12.30 -0.24 19.76
C GLN A 4 -13.45 -1.12 19.22
N SER A 5 -13.90 -2.11 20.01
CA SER A 5 -15.14 -2.85 19.73
C SER A 5 -16.35 -1.93 19.82
N GLY A 6 -16.42 -1.09 20.88
CA GLY A 6 -17.50 -0.13 21.05
C GLY A 6 -17.54 0.94 19.94
N GLN A 7 -16.38 1.35 19.41
CA GLN A 7 -16.32 2.28 18.29
C GLN A 7 -16.86 1.66 16.99
N ASN A 8 -16.45 0.44 16.65
CA ASN A 8 -16.96 -0.25 15.44
C ASN A 8 -18.46 -0.57 15.55
N GLU A 9 -18.92 -0.93 16.74
CA GLU A 9 -20.35 -1.10 17.04
C GLU A 9 -21.10 0.22 16.85
N ARG A 10 -20.56 1.32 17.37
CA ARG A 10 -21.15 2.66 17.21
C ARG A 10 -21.20 3.09 15.74
N ILE A 11 -20.13 2.89 14.98
CA ILE A 11 -20.11 3.17 13.55
C ILE A 11 -21.22 2.39 12.84
N SER A 12 -21.30 1.08 13.10
CA SER A 12 -22.30 0.21 12.47
C SER A 12 -23.74 0.60 12.86
N GLU A 13 -23.95 1.01 14.11
CA GLU A 13 -25.23 1.54 14.60
C GLU A 13 -25.64 2.82 13.87
N VAL A 14 -24.75 3.80 13.77
CA VAL A 14 -25.05 5.08 13.12
C VAL A 14 -25.23 4.89 11.61
N GLN A 15 -24.43 4.06 10.95
CA GLN A 15 -24.63 3.72 9.53
C GLN A 15 -26.02 3.10 9.29
N ARG A 16 -26.47 2.19 10.16
CA ARG A 16 -27.81 1.62 10.07
C ARG A 16 -28.90 2.68 10.21
N ARG A 17 -28.74 3.61 11.16
CA ARG A 17 -29.67 4.74 11.34
C ARG A 17 -29.71 5.65 10.11
N VAL A 18 -28.57 5.92 9.45
CA VAL A 18 -28.53 6.67 8.18
C VAL A 18 -29.33 5.92 7.10
N VAL A 19 -29.10 4.62 6.94
CA VAL A 19 -29.81 3.79 5.95
C VAL A 19 -31.31 3.76 6.22
N ASP A 20 -31.72 3.51 7.47
CA ASP A 20 -33.12 3.46 7.89
C ASP A 20 -33.80 4.83 7.75
N PHE A 21 -33.05 5.91 7.96
CA PHE A 21 -33.54 7.26 7.70
C PHE A 21 -33.80 7.45 6.21
N LEU A 22 -32.82 7.16 5.35
CA LEU A 22 -32.97 7.29 3.90
C LEU A 22 -34.14 6.46 3.38
N ALA A 23 -34.23 5.19 3.75
CA ALA A 23 -35.29 4.29 3.30
C ALA A 23 -36.72 4.76 3.66
N ARG A 24 -36.88 5.48 4.78
CA ARG A 24 -38.19 6.00 5.22
C ARG A 24 -38.60 7.32 4.58
N HIS A 25 -37.64 8.12 4.12
CA HIS A 25 -37.87 9.50 3.67
C HIS A 25 -37.80 9.68 2.15
N VAL A 26 -37.44 8.63 1.40
CA VAL A 26 -37.50 8.65 -0.07
C VAL A 26 -38.77 7.98 -0.58
N PRO A 27 -39.19 8.27 -1.84
CA PRO A 27 -40.35 7.61 -2.45
C PRO A 27 -40.26 6.07 -2.40
N PRO A 28 -41.34 5.36 -2.07
CA PRO A 28 -41.40 3.90 -2.17
C PRO A 28 -41.05 3.44 -3.60
N GLY A 29 -40.37 2.30 -3.74
CA GLY A 29 -39.97 1.77 -5.05
C GLY A 29 -38.78 2.48 -5.69
N SER A 30 -38.09 3.39 -4.97
CA SER A 30 -36.86 4.02 -5.45
C SER A 30 -35.84 2.99 -5.91
N ARG A 31 -35.30 3.19 -7.11
CA ARG A 31 -34.32 2.30 -7.75
C ARG A 31 -32.92 2.50 -7.22
N ARG A 32 -32.53 3.75 -6.94
CA ARG A 32 -31.22 4.10 -6.38
C ARG A 32 -31.35 5.35 -5.52
N ILE A 33 -30.75 5.33 -4.33
CA ILE A 33 -30.59 6.49 -3.46
C ILE A 33 -29.10 6.78 -3.39
N ASP A 34 -28.69 8.00 -3.64
CA ASP A 34 -27.30 8.42 -3.64
C ASP A 34 -27.13 9.66 -2.76
N LEU A 35 -26.52 9.46 -1.60
CA LEU A 35 -26.19 10.49 -0.63
C LEU A 35 -24.68 10.69 -0.62
N ARG A 36 -24.22 11.92 -0.85
CA ARG A 36 -22.83 12.33 -0.64
C ARG A 36 -22.76 13.41 0.43
N CYS A 37 -21.76 13.32 1.30
CA CYS A 37 -21.50 14.28 2.36
C CYS A 37 -20.02 14.69 2.33
N CYS A 38 -19.76 15.99 2.23
CA CYS A 38 -18.47 16.60 2.53
C CYS A 38 -18.59 17.35 3.85
N ALA A 39 -17.60 17.23 4.74
CA ALA A 39 -17.74 17.82 6.06
C ALA A 39 -16.43 18.18 6.74
N THR A 40 -16.47 19.31 7.43
CA THR A 40 -15.61 19.68 8.56
C THR A 40 -16.45 19.71 9.83
N VAL A 41 -15.85 19.99 10.98
CA VAL A 41 -16.60 20.24 12.22
C VAL A 41 -17.48 21.49 12.18
N ALA A 42 -17.18 22.45 11.29
CA ALA A 42 -17.82 23.76 11.26
C ALA A 42 -18.82 23.93 10.11
N VAL A 43 -18.54 23.30 8.96
CA VAL A 43 -19.37 23.37 7.74
C VAL A 43 -19.49 21.99 7.11
N ASN A 44 -20.66 21.71 6.54
CA ASN A 44 -20.94 20.48 5.79
C ASN A 44 -21.72 20.83 4.50
N ASP A 45 -21.55 19.98 3.50
CA ASP A 45 -22.33 19.97 2.27
C ASP A 45 -22.85 18.55 2.03
N LEU A 46 -24.18 18.41 1.98
CA LEU A 46 -24.86 17.15 1.73
C LEU A 46 -25.66 17.27 0.44
N SER A 47 -25.51 16.28 -0.44
CA SER A 47 -26.33 16.14 -1.63
C SER A 47 -27.03 14.78 -1.61
N LEU A 48 -28.34 14.79 -1.88
CA LEU A 48 -29.18 13.59 -1.95
C LEU A 48 -29.87 13.56 -3.30
N SER A 49 -29.62 12.52 -4.08
CA SER A 49 -30.28 12.24 -5.35
C SER A 49 -30.98 10.89 -5.29
N VAL A 50 -32.22 10.84 -5.74
CA VAL A 50 -33.04 9.64 -5.75
C VAL A 50 -33.50 9.37 -7.17
N LEU A 51 -33.17 8.19 -7.68
CA LEU A 51 -33.76 7.65 -8.91
C LEU A 51 -35.03 6.89 -8.54
N THR A 52 -36.17 7.43 -8.93
CA THR A 52 -37.49 6.83 -8.68
C THR A 52 -37.76 5.65 -9.62
N GLU A 53 -38.83 4.89 -9.34
CA GLU A 53 -39.27 3.77 -10.17
C GLU A 53 -39.59 4.19 -11.61
N ASP A 54 -40.21 5.37 -11.79
CA ASP A 54 -40.55 5.94 -13.09
C ASP A 54 -39.35 6.56 -13.82
N GLY A 55 -38.12 6.39 -13.29
CA GLY A 55 -36.88 6.82 -13.92
C GLY A 55 -36.59 8.31 -13.79
N LYS A 56 -37.33 9.04 -12.94
CA LYS A 56 -37.05 10.44 -12.65
C LYS A 56 -35.96 10.55 -11.58
N THR A 57 -35.07 11.53 -11.77
CA THR A 57 -34.16 11.95 -10.70
C THR A 57 -34.85 13.04 -9.89
N VAL A 58 -35.00 12.83 -8.58
CA VAL A 58 -35.52 13.82 -7.63
C VAL A 58 -34.49 14.08 -6.54
N ALA A 59 -34.50 15.29 -6.00
CA ALA A 59 -33.72 15.71 -4.84
C ALA A 59 -34.65 16.45 -3.87
N PRO A 60 -34.39 16.41 -2.56
CA PRO A 60 -35.19 17.17 -1.61
C PRO A 60 -34.98 18.68 -1.83
N GLU A 61 -36.03 19.48 -1.64
CA GLU A 61 -35.92 20.96 -1.72
C GLU A 61 -34.99 21.52 -0.63
N ALA A 62 -34.96 20.86 0.54
CA ALA A 62 -34.06 21.18 1.64
C ALA A 62 -33.59 19.89 2.32
N MET A 63 -32.33 19.86 2.74
CA MET A 63 -31.78 18.68 3.41
C MET A 63 -32.37 18.51 4.82
N PRO A 64 -32.89 17.33 5.19
CA PRO A 64 -33.43 17.12 6.53
C PRO A 64 -32.36 17.30 7.62
N PRO A 65 -32.61 18.11 8.67
CA PRO A 65 -31.63 18.34 9.74
C PRO A 65 -31.19 17.06 10.46
N GLU A 66 -32.10 16.10 10.67
CA GLU A 66 -31.78 14.81 11.28
C GLU A 66 -30.76 14.01 10.45
N LEU A 67 -30.82 14.09 9.12
CA LEU A 67 -29.83 13.42 8.26
C LEU A 67 -28.46 14.07 8.39
N VAL A 68 -28.40 15.40 8.46
CA VAL A 68 -27.16 16.14 8.71
C VAL A 68 -26.57 15.73 10.06
N GLU A 69 -27.39 15.68 11.11
CA GLU A 69 -26.97 15.25 12.45
C GLU A 69 -26.42 13.82 12.45
N LEU A 70 -27.10 12.88 11.79
CA LEU A 70 -26.65 11.50 11.65
C LEU A 70 -25.30 11.40 10.93
N MET A 71 -25.10 12.17 9.85
CA MET A 71 -23.82 12.19 9.13
C MET A 71 -22.70 12.78 9.99
N MET A 72 -22.96 13.85 10.76
CA MET A 72 -21.97 14.41 11.68
C MET A 72 -21.69 13.48 12.87
N GLU A 73 -22.70 12.74 13.33
CA GLU A 73 -22.54 11.71 14.34
C GLU A 73 -21.66 10.57 13.82
N LEU A 74 -21.87 10.15 12.57
CA LEU A 74 -21.04 9.14 11.93
C LEU A 74 -19.59 9.63 11.79
N ARG A 75 -19.39 10.89 11.42
CA ARG A 75 -18.06 11.50 11.33
C ARG A 75 -17.31 11.45 12.66
N ARG A 76 -18.00 11.79 13.76
CA ARG A 76 -17.46 11.71 15.12
C ARG A 76 -17.16 10.26 15.52
N ALA A 77 -18.02 9.31 15.15
CA ALA A 77 -17.82 7.89 15.45
C ALA A 77 -16.57 7.32 14.73
N HIS A 78 -16.27 7.82 13.53
CA HIS A 78 -15.08 7.44 12.76
C HIS A 78 -13.78 8.13 13.22
N TYR A 79 -13.85 9.11 14.13
CA TYR A 79 -12.66 9.83 14.55
C TYR A 79 -11.70 8.95 15.35
N LEU A 80 -10.43 8.98 14.95
CA LEU A 80 -9.30 8.39 15.66
C LEU A 80 -8.33 9.50 16.06
N PRO A 81 -7.93 9.60 17.34
CA PRO A 81 -6.94 10.57 17.78
C PRO A 81 -5.68 10.55 16.91
N GLU A 82 -5.22 11.73 16.49
CA GLU A 82 -4.02 11.95 15.66
C GLU A 82 -4.08 11.36 14.24
N GLN A 83 -5.12 10.59 13.89
CA GLN A 83 -5.34 10.07 12.52
C GLN A 83 -6.47 10.82 11.79
N GLY A 84 -7.36 11.46 12.54
CA GLY A 84 -8.51 12.18 12.00
C GLY A 84 -9.71 11.26 11.73
N THR A 85 -10.54 11.68 10.80
CA THR A 85 -11.76 10.96 10.36
C THR A 85 -11.87 11.06 8.83
N TRP A 86 -13.00 10.75 8.21
CA TRP A 86 -13.17 10.95 6.77
C TRP A 86 -13.42 12.44 6.42
N PHE A 87 -13.01 12.85 5.21
CA PHE A 87 -13.28 14.17 4.64
C PHE A 87 -14.59 14.21 3.86
N SER A 88 -14.91 13.12 3.18
CA SER A 88 -16.18 12.91 2.50
C SER A 88 -16.63 11.45 2.60
N ALA A 89 -17.94 11.23 2.52
CA ALA A 89 -18.55 9.92 2.57
C ALA A 89 -19.71 9.83 1.57
N ARG A 90 -19.90 8.64 0.98
CA ARG A 90 -20.97 8.38 0.02
C ARG A 90 -21.72 7.09 0.33
N PHE A 91 -23.04 7.17 0.31
CA PHE A 91 -23.96 6.07 0.47
C PHE A 91 -24.75 5.90 -0.81
N VAL A 92 -24.59 4.74 -1.46
CA VAL A 92 -25.41 4.34 -2.59
C VAL A 92 -26.24 3.13 -2.17
N LEU A 93 -27.56 3.29 -2.17
CA LEU A 93 -28.51 2.26 -1.77
C LEU A 93 -29.31 1.79 -2.99
N GLU A 94 -29.33 0.48 -3.20
CA GLU A 94 -30.13 -0.17 -4.24
C GLU A 94 -30.92 -1.33 -3.63
N PRO A 95 -32.16 -1.58 -4.10
CA PRO A 95 -32.94 -2.72 -3.65
C PRO A 95 -32.19 -4.04 -3.80
N GLY A 96 -32.01 -4.76 -2.69
CA GLY A 96 -31.38 -6.09 -2.66
C GLY A 96 -29.85 -6.11 -2.76
N ALA A 97 -29.20 -4.96 -2.95
CA ALA A 97 -27.74 -4.87 -2.96
C ALA A 97 -27.16 -4.77 -1.54
N PRO A 98 -25.96 -5.31 -1.29
CA PRO A 98 -25.26 -5.06 -0.04
C PRO A 98 -24.89 -3.58 0.08
N ILE A 99 -25.01 -3.02 1.28
CA ILE A 99 -24.68 -1.61 1.54
C ILE A 99 -23.19 -1.53 1.90
N ARG A 100 -22.41 -0.80 1.09
CA ARG A 100 -20.99 -0.55 1.32
C ARG A 100 -20.71 0.93 1.10
N PRO A 101 -20.79 1.76 2.16
CA PRO A 101 -20.50 3.18 2.04
C PRO A 101 -19.03 3.39 1.67
N LEU A 102 -18.77 4.39 0.83
CA LEU A 102 -17.42 4.82 0.47
C LEU A 102 -17.01 5.94 1.41
N PHE A 103 -15.79 5.88 1.91
CA PHE A 103 -15.22 6.90 2.79
C PHE A 103 -13.89 7.36 2.18
N ASN A 104 -13.75 8.68 2.04
CA ASN A 104 -12.52 9.31 1.59
C ASN A 104 -11.77 9.87 2.80
N TYR A 105 -10.60 9.30 3.10
CA TYR A 105 -9.73 9.73 4.20
C TYR A 105 -8.51 10.51 3.74
N ASP A 106 -8.23 10.51 2.43
CA ASP A 106 -6.90 10.80 1.91
C ASP A 106 -6.89 11.93 0.88
N PHE A 107 -8.00 12.16 0.18
CA PHE A 107 -8.10 13.07 -0.95
C PHE A 107 -8.90 14.33 -0.62
N ASP A 108 -8.55 15.45 -1.28
CA ASP A 108 -9.32 16.71 -1.18
C ASP A 108 -10.78 16.41 -1.60
N PRO A 109 -11.79 16.65 -0.74
CA PRO A 109 -13.19 16.34 -1.03
C PRO A 109 -13.80 17.24 -2.11
N GLY A 110 -13.08 18.26 -2.59
CA GLY A 110 -13.46 19.05 -3.76
C GLY A 110 -14.64 19.98 -3.50
N TRP A 111 -14.58 20.75 -2.41
CA TRP A 111 -15.58 21.76 -2.09
C TRP A 111 -15.77 22.76 -3.24
N ASP A 112 -17.03 23.02 -3.61
CA ASP A 112 -17.40 24.01 -4.61
C ASP A 112 -18.56 24.90 -4.10
N PRO A 113 -18.34 26.20 -3.83
CA PRO A 113 -17.04 26.88 -3.91
C PRO A 113 -16.06 26.38 -2.82
N PRO A 114 -14.74 26.60 -2.99
CA PRO A 114 -13.76 26.27 -1.96
C PRO A 114 -14.05 26.97 -0.64
N ILE A 115 -13.88 26.26 0.47
CA ILE A 115 -14.05 26.81 1.83
C ILE A 115 -12.74 27.43 2.34
N GLU A 116 -12.88 28.46 3.18
CA GLU A 116 -11.74 29.20 3.75
C GLU A 116 -10.85 28.33 4.68
N ALA A 117 -9.57 28.70 4.77
CA ALA A 117 -8.58 28.03 5.60
C ALA A 117 -9.00 27.88 7.07
N GLU A 118 -9.75 28.85 7.61
CA GLU A 118 -10.22 28.83 9.00
C GLU A 118 -11.10 27.60 9.29
N TYR A 119 -11.91 27.13 8.34
CA TYR A 119 -12.73 25.94 8.53
C TYR A 119 -11.88 24.67 8.65
N TRP A 120 -10.81 24.56 7.87
CA TRP A 120 -9.84 23.46 7.97
C TRP A 120 -9.04 23.53 9.27
N GLN A 121 -8.62 24.72 9.69
CA GLN A 121 -7.90 24.92 10.95
C GLN A 121 -8.77 24.55 12.15
N ARG A 122 -10.05 24.94 12.15
CA ARG A 122 -11.02 24.52 13.18
C ARG A 122 -11.23 23.00 13.18
N ASP A 123 -11.30 22.37 12.01
CA ASP A 123 -11.39 20.91 11.90
C ASP A 123 -10.16 20.24 12.51
N GLN A 124 -8.97 20.74 12.20
CA GLN A 124 -7.69 20.25 12.74
C GLN A 124 -7.56 20.49 14.26
N ILE A 125 -8.16 21.54 14.82
CA ILE A 125 -8.19 21.78 16.27
C ILE A 125 -9.10 20.77 16.99
N VAL A 126 -10.27 20.47 16.43
CA VAL A 126 -11.27 19.59 17.08
C VAL A 126 -10.99 18.12 16.81
N MET A 127 -10.51 17.78 15.61
CA MET A 127 -10.23 16.44 15.13
C MET A 127 -8.81 16.34 14.55
N PRO A 128 -7.77 16.48 15.38
CA PRO A 128 -6.39 16.55 14.93
C PRO A 128 -5.92 15.30 14.19
N ARG A 129 -5.08 15.56 13.19
CA ARG A 129 -4.30 14.63 12.37
C ARG A 129 -2.81 14.97 12.48
N ASP A 130 -1.94 13.99 12.64
CA ASP A 130 -0.51 14.22 12.81
C ASP A 130 0.34 13.48 11.77
N GLY A 131 1.50 14.07 11.46
CA GLY A 131 2.52 13.46 10.60
C GLY A 131 1.99 13.03 9.24
N ALA A 132 2.12 11.73 8.95
CA ALA A 132 1.67 11.14 7.68
C ALA A 132 0.15 11.20 7.48
N HIS A 133 -0.65 11.39 8.54
CA HIS A 133 -2.11 11.50 8.45
C HIS A 133 -2.60 12.89 8.06
N VAL A 134 -1.69 13.84 7.80
CA VAL A 134 -2.00 15.15 7.21
C VAL A 134 -1.59 15.15 5.73
N PRO A 135 -2.53 14.87 4.80
CA PRO A 135 -2.23 14.84 3.38
C PRO A 135 -1.66 16.17 2.88
N GLY A 136 -0.88 16.12 1.81
CA GLY A 136 -0.25 17.32 1.23
C GLY A 136 -1.25 18.42 0.88
N TRP A 137 -2.39 18.05 0.29
CA TRP A 137 -3.45 19.00 -0.03
C TRP A 137 -4.04 19.67 1.21
N LEU A 138 -4.15 18.96 2.35
CA LEU A 138 -4.67 19.54 3.58
C LEU A 138 -3.67 20.53 4.17
N ARG A 139 -2.37 20.24 4.10
CA ARG A 139 -1.32 21.21 4.49
C ARG A 139 -1.41 22.49 3.68
N ASP A 140 -1.59 22.38 2.36
CA ASP A 140 -1.78 23.55 1.50
C ASP A 140 -3.03 24.34 1.88
N ARG A 141 -4.17 23.67 2.13
CA ARG A 141 -5.42 24.32 2.57
C ARG A 141 -5.29 25.01 3.93
N LEU A 142 -4.58 24.41 4.89
CA LEU A 142 -4.32 24.98 6.21
C LEU A 142 -3.49 26.27 6.13
N ASP A 143 -2.58 26.35 5.16
CA ASP A 143 -1.77 27.52 4.85
C ASP A 143 -2.51 28.57 3.98
N GLY A 144 -3.78 28.32 3.61
CA GLY A 144 -4.55 29.18 2.73
C GLY A 144 -4.10 29.14 1.26
N ARG A 145 -3.45 28.06 0.84
CA ARG A 145 -2.99 27.82 -0.54
C ARG A 145 -3.86 26.79 -1.25
N GLU A 146 -4.01 26.92 -2.57
CA GLU A 146 -4.61 25.87 -3.39
C GLU A 146 -3.66 24.66 -3.46
N PRO A 147 -4.17 23.42 -3.35
CA PRO A 147 -3.36 22.22 -3.45
C PRO A 147 -2.60 22.10 -4.78
N ALA A 148 -1.31 21.78 -4.70
CA ALA A 148 -0.48 21.57 -5.87
C ALA A 148 -0.44 20.09 -6.27
N TYR A 149 -0.89 19.77 -7.49
CA TYR A 149 -0.86 18.42 -8.05
C TYR A 149 0.18 18.34 -9.18
N GLY A 150 1.43 18.01 -8.82
CA GLY A 150 2.56 17.88 -9.74
C GLY A 150 2.71 16.48 -10.34
N LEU A 151 3.48 16.38 -11.43
CA LEU A 151 3.93 15.10 -11.99
C LEU A 151 4.76 14.32 -10.96
N VAL A 152 4.45 13.06 -10.77
CA VAL A 152 5.24 12.13 -9.94
C VAL A 152 6.20 11.39 -10.85
N VAL A 153 7.50 11.71 -10.76
CA VAL A 153 8.54 11.18 -11.66
C VAL A 153 9.35 10.06 -11.01
N GLU A 154 9.50 10.08 -9.69
CA GLU A 154 10.23 9.06 -8.93
C GLU A 154 9.36 8.54 -7.78
N THR A 155 9.16 7.23 -7.75
CA THR A 155 8.45 6.52 -6.69
C THR A 155 9.17 5.20 -6.43
N ASP A 156 8.91 4.59 -5.28
CA ASP A 156 9.29 3.20 -5.09
C ASP A 156 8.69 2.33 -6.21
N PRO A 157 9.43 1.33 -6.73
CA PRO A 157 8.91 0.33 -7.65
C PRO A 157 7.61 -0.28 -7.13
N LEU A 158 6.60 -0.40 -7.99
CA LEU A 158 5.33 -1.04 -7.66
C LEU A 158 5.29 -2.43 -8.28
N ASN A 159 5.23 -3.46 -7.46
CA ASN A 159 4.98 -4.81 -7.95
C ASN A 159 3.54 -4.93 -8.52
N PRO A 160 3.20 -6.00 -9.27
CA PRO A 160 1.90 -6.11 -9.93
C PRO A 160 0.70 -6.06 -8.97
N ILE A 161 0.89 -6.48 -7.72
CA ILE A 161 -0.13 -6.42 -6.68
C ILE A 161 -0.32 -4.97 -6.28
N GLU A 162 0.75 -4.26 -5.90
CA GLU A 162 0.69 -2.84 -5.53
C GLU A 162 0.14 -1.95 -6.65
N GLN A 163 0.45 -2.27 -7.91
CA GLN A 163 -0.17 -1.64 -9.08
C GLN A 163 -1.69 -1.86 -9.12
N MET A 164 -2.14 -3.10 -8.91
CA MET A 164 -3.55 -3.46 -8.84
C MET A 164 -4.26 -2.80 -7.65
N GLU A 165 -3.59 -2.70 -6.51
CA GLU A 165 -4.11 -2.08 -5.29
C GLU A 165 -4.30 -0.57 -5.46
N LEU A 166 -3.31 0.12 -6.02
CA LEU A 166 -3.40 1.54 -6.34
C LEU A 166 -4.60 1.80 -7.26
N LEU A 167 -4.81 0.96 -8.28
CA LEU A 167 -5.97 1.10 -9.15
C LEU A 167 -7.29 0.77 -8.44
N SER A 168 -7.37 -0.39 -7.79
CA SER A 168 -8.63 -0.95 -7.26
C SER A 168 -9.10 -0.28 -5.97
N ASN A 169 -8.19 0.35 -5.21
CA ASN A 169 -8.51 1.02 -3.96
C ASN A 169 -8.35 2.53 -4.09
N GLU A 170 -7.13 3.04 -4.32
CA GLU A 170 -6.89 4.48 -4.30
C GLU A 170 -7.62 5.20 -5.44
N PHE A 171 -7.35 4.79 -6.70
CA PHE A 171 -7.94 5.41 -7.88
C PHE A 171 -9.45 5.14 -7.96
N CYS A 172 -9.87 3.89 -7.72
CA CYS A 172 -11.28 3.53 -7.77
C CYS A 172 -12.10 4.27 -6.70
N VAL A 173 -11.64 4.35 -5.45
CA VAL A 173 -12.37 5.07 -4.38
C VAL A 173 -12.42 6.56 -4.68
N LEU A 174 -11.32 7.19 -5.09
CA LEU A 174 -11.30 8.60 -5.47
C LEU A 174 -12.35 8.91 -6.55
N VAL A 175 -12.36 8.13 -7.63
CA VAL A 175 -13.29 8.32 -8.74
C VAL A 175 -14.73 8.04 -8.30
N ALA A 176 -14.99 6.94 -7.60
CA ALA A 176 -16.32 6.52 -7.19
C ALA A 176 -16.96 7.43 -6.13
N GLU A 177 -16.17 7.93 -5.17
CA GLU A 177 -16.67 8.82 -4.12
C GLU A 177 -17.06 10.18 -4.71
N GLN A 178 -16.22 10.74 -5.59
CA GLN A 178 -16.41 12.10 -6.13
C GLN A 178 -17.19 12.17 -7.44
N ALA A 179 -17.54 11.03 -8.05
CA ALA A 179 -18.30 11.00 -9.28
C ALA A 179 -19.66 11.75 -9.16
N PRO A 180 -20.21 12.24 -10.28
CA PRO A 180 -21.53 12.89 -10.29
C PRO A 180 -22.63 12.03 -9.63
N ALA A 181 -23.69 12.68 -9.13
CA ALA A 181 -24.80 11.98 -8.50
C ALA A 181 -25.43 10.94 -9.45
N LEU A 182 -25.81 9.79 -8.91
CA LEU A 182 -26.34 8.64 -9.63
C LEU A 182 -25.41 8.08 -10.71
N TRP A 183 -24.09 8.26 -10.60
CA TRP A 183 -23.15 7.61 -11.53
C TRP A 183 -23.33 6.08 -11.50
N ASP A 184 -23.07 5.46 -12.64
CA ASP A 184 -23.11 4.02 -12.83
C ASP A 184 -21.80 3.52 -13.46
N THR A 185 -21.29 4.26 -14.45
CA THR A 185 -20.00 3.99 -15.05
C THR A 185 -19.29 5.30 -15.38
N VAL A 186 -18.02 5.42 -14.99
CA VAL A 186 -17.10 6.48 -15.38
C VAL A 186 -16.05 5.86 -16.30
N PHE A 187 -15.85 6.40 -17.49
CA PHE A 187 -14.80 5.92 -18.39
C PHE A 187 -14.06 7.06 -19.08
N GLY A 188 -12.78 6.85 -19.32
CA GLY A 188 -11.89 7.83 -19.90
C GLY A 188 -10.52 7.24 -20.16
N TYR A 189 -9.56 8.11 -20.46
CA TYR A 189 -8.19 7.71 -20.68
C TYR A 189 -7.21 8.73 -20.14
N TYR A 190 -5.99 8.26 -19.92
CA TYR A 190 -4.82 9.08 -19.64
C TYR A 190 -3.69 8.65 -20.58
N GLN A 191 -3.03 9.60 -21.22
CA GLN A 191 -1.84 9.34 -22.02
C GLN A 191 -0.79 10.42 -21.81
N VAL A 192 0.47 10.03 -21.76
CA VAL A 192 1.58 10.96 -21.47
C VAL A 192 2.87 10.53 -22.16
N ALA A 193 3.64 11.54 -22.59
CA ALA A 193 5.02 11.42 -23.06
C ALA A 193 5.80 12.64 -22.52
N GLY A 194 6.77 12.43 -21.65
CA GLY A 194 7.52 13.51 -21.01
C GLY A 194 6.60 14.41 -20.19
N ASP A 195 6.60 15.71 -20.50
CA ASP A 195 5.71 16.69 -19.86
C ASP A 195 4.39 16.88 -20.64
N HIS A 196 4.25 16.25 -21.80
CA HIS A 196 3.02 16.29 -22.58
C HIS A 196 2.06 15.22 -22.09
N ALA A 197 1.05 15.63 -21.32
CA ALA A 197 0.05 14.75 -20.72
C ALA A 197 -1.37 15.16 -21.16
N GLU A 198 -2.16 14.19 -21.60
CA GLU A 198 -3.58 14.36 -21.91
C GLU A 198 -4.42 13.56 -20.92
N PHE A 199 -5.25 14.28 -20.17
CA PHE A 199 -6.21 13.71 -19.23
C PHE A 199 -7.56 14.43 -19.38
N PRO A 200 -8.30 14.16 -20.47
CA PRO A 200 -9.57 14.84 -20.73
C PRO A 200 -10.63 14.47 -19.67
N ALA A 201 -11.70 15.26 -19.64
CA ALA A 201 -12.88 14.95 -18.83
C ALA A 201 -13.39 13.54 -19.14
N ALA A 202 -13.72 12.77 -18.09
CA ALA A 202 -14.32 11.45 -18.24
C ALA A 202 -15.76 11.58 -18.74
N MET A 203 -16.21 10.52 -19.41
CA MET A 203 -17.62 10.30 -19.69
C MET A 203 -18.24 9.54 -18.52
N VAL A 204 -19.35 10.07 -18.00
CA VAL A 204 -20.12 9.45 -16.92
C VAL A 204 -21.47 9.02 -17.47
N GLN A 205 -21.73 7.72 -17.42
CA GLN A 205 -23.06 7.16 -17.56
C GLN A 205 -23.71 7.11 -16.19
N ARG A 206 -24.90 7.71 -16.07
CA ARG A 206 -25.71 7.70 -14.85
C ARG A 206 -26.73 6.57 -14.88
N ALA A 207 -27.27 6.24 -13.71
CA ALA A 207 -28.27 5.18 -13.51
C ALA A 207 -29.60 5.46 -14.26
N ASP A 208 -29.90 6.74 -14.50
CA ASP A 208 -31.01 7.20 -15.35
C ASP A 208 -30.70 7.12 -16.86
N ARG A 209 -29.56 6.53 -17.23
CA ARG A 209 -29.03 6.37 -18.60
C ARG A 209 -28.58 7.67 -19.28
N THR A 210 -28.57 8.80 -18.57
CA THR A 210 -28.00 10.04 -19.10
C THR A 210 -26.47 9.96 -19.15
N MET A 211 -25.89 10.69 -20.11
CA MET A 211 -24.45 10.80 -20.31
C MET A 211 -24.02 12.24 -20.06
N LEU A 212 -22.91 12.43 -19.35
CA LEU A 212 -22.31 13.75 -19.16
C LEU A 212 -20.78 13.68 -19.15
N THR A 213 -20.13 14.80 -19.43
CA THR A 213 -18.69 14.97 -19.26
C THR A 213 -18.38 15.50 -17.87
N TRP A 214 -17.35 14.94 -17.23
CA TRP A 214 -16.97 15.30 -15.87
C TRP A 214 -15.44 15.43 -15.76
N PRO A 215 -14.92 16.61 -15.37
CA PRO A 215 -13.50 16.76 -15.07
C PRO A 215 -13.16 15.92 -13.84
N LEU A 216 -12.20 15.00 -13.95
CA LEU A 216 -11.78 14.18 -12.82
C LEU A 216 -11.03 15.01 -11.78
N PRO A 217 -11.03 14.58 -10.50
CA PRO A 217 -10.22 15.20 -9.47
C PRO A 217 -8.73 15.21 -9.87
N PRO A 218 -7.98 16.31 -9.66
CA PRO A 218 -6.56 16.37 -10.02
C PRO A 218 -5.70 15.25 -9.41
N ALA A 219 -6.06 14.78 -8.22
CA ALA A 219 -5.41 13.65 -7.55
C ALA A 219 -5.45 12.34 -8.38
N ALA A 220 -6.44 12.17 -9.26
CA ALA A 220 -6.54 10.98 -10.11
C ALA A 220 -5.34 10.88 -11.08
N ARG A 221 -4.88 12.02 -11.61
CA ARG A 221 -3.67 12.07 -12.45
C ARG A 221 -2.43 11.66 -11.66
N VAL A 222 -2.29 12.19 -10.44
CA VAL A 222 -1.14 11.88 -9.55
C VAL A 222 -1.03 10.37 -9.29
N LEU A 223 -2.16 9.70 -9.08
CA LEU A 223 -2.20 8.24 -8.92
C LEU A 223 -1.77 7.51 -10.20
N LEU A 224 -2.23 7.96 -11.37
CA LEU A 224 -1.84 7.36 -12.64
C LEU A 224 -0.36 7.60 -12.98
N ASP A 225 0.20 8.75 -12.62
CA ASP A 225 1.63 9.05 -12.72
C ASP A 225 2.45 8.14 -11.80
N ARG A 226 2.03 7.98 -10.54
CA ARG A 226 2.63 7.02 -9.58
C ARG A 226 2.57 5.59 -10.10
N LEU A 227 1.44 5.17 -10.66
CA LEU A 227 1.30 3.86 -11.28
C LEU A 227 2.30 3.67 -12.42
N ARG A 228 2.44 4.66 -13.30
CA ARG A 228 3.36 4.62 -14.44
C ARG A 228 4.83 4.52 -13.99
N ALA A 229 5.25 5.38 -13.06
CA ALA A 229 6.61 5.41 -12.52
C ALA A 229 6.94 4.12 -11.76
N GLY A 230 6.03 3.65 -10.91
CA GLY A 230 6.18 2.39 -10.18
C GLY A 230 6.22 1.17 -11.08
N THR A 231 5.43 1.14 -12.16
CA THR A 231 5.45 0.07 -13.17
C THR A 231 6.82 -0.01 -13.84
N TYR A 232 7.39 1.14 -14.23
CA TYR A 232 8.75 1.21 -14.75
C TYR A 232 9.77 0.69 -13.74
N GLY A 233 9.74 1.19 -12.51
CA GLY A 233 10.67 0.78 -11.45
C GLY A 233 10.66 -0.74 -11.19
N PHE A 234 9.52 -1.40 -11.41
CA PHE A 234 9.39 -2.84 -11.24
C PHE A 234 9.77 -3.65 -12.49
N GLN A 235 9.29 -3.28 -13.68
CA GLN A 235 9.43 -4.12 -14.89
C GLN A 235 10.52 -3.63 -15.85
N GLY A 236 11.13 -2.48 -15.58
CA GLY A 236 12.03 -1.80 -16.51
C GLY A 236 11.34 -1.28 -17.77
N SER A 237 10.00 -1.31 -17.79
CA SER A 237 9.17 -0.75 -18.86
C SER A 237 7.86 -0.17 -18.33
N THR A 238 7.30 0.82 -19.01
CA THR A 238 5.98 1.38 -18.64
C THR A 238 5.05 1.58 -19.83
N TRP A 239 3.81 1.97 -19.58
CA TRP A 239 2.78 2.20 -20.60
C TRP A 239 2.73 3.67 -21.02
N SER A 240 2.34 3.94 -22.26
CA SER A 240 2.16 5.30 -22.82
C SER A 240 0.73 5.82 -22.64
N ARG A 241 -0.25 4.92 -22.54
CA ARG A 241 -1.68 5.22 -22.32
C ARG A 241 -2.34 4.18 -21.42
N ILE A 242 -3.31 4.63 -20.63
CA ILE A 242 -4.27 3.81 -19.88
C ILE A 242 -5.70 4.25 -20.23
N ASP A 243 -6.53 3.30 -20.66
CA ASP A 243 -7.97 3.44 -20.78
C ASP A 243 -8.61 2.81 -19.54
N TYR A 244 -9.43 3.55 -18.81
CA TYR A 244 -10.03 3.08 -17.57
C TYR A 244 -11.56 3.13 -17.63
N ARG A 245 -12.18 2.24 -16.86
CA ARG A 245 -13.62 2.19 -16.60
C ARG A 245 -13.85 1.87 -15.13
N VAL A 246 -14.39 2.83 -14.39
CA VAL A 246 -14.89 2.61 -13.02
C VAL A 246 -16.39 2.36 -13.10
N LEU A 247 -16.84 1.23 -12.59
CA LEU A 247 -18.23 0.78 -12.66
C LEU A 247 -18.78 0.50 -11.27
N TYR A 248 -20.04 0.84 -11.05
CA TYR A 248 -20.77 0.50 -9.84
C TYR A 248 -21.63 -0.74 -10.11
N GLU A 249 -21.35 -1.83 -9.39
CA GLU A 249 -22.07 -3.09 -9.54
C GLU A 249 -22.21 -3.79 -8.18
N ASN A 250 -23.42 -4.29 -7.89
CA ASN A 250 -23.73 -5.08 -6.69
C ASN A 250 -23.27 -4.42 -5.38
N GLY A 251 -23.54 -3.12 -5.22
CA GLY A 251 -23.17 -2.41 -4.00
C GLY A 251 -21.70 -2.03 -3.90
N SER A 252 -20.91 -2.14 -4.97
CA SER A 252 -19.47 -1.82 -4.93
C SER A 252 -18.96 -1.19 -6.20
N ALA A 253 -17.97 -0.30 -6.06
CA ALA A 253 -17.20 0.23 -7.17
C ALA A 253 -16.07 -0.73 -7.55
N ARG A 254 -15.80 -0.85 -8.85
CA ARG A 254 -14.67 -1.61 -9.41
C ARG A 254 -14.03 -0.83 -10.55
N VAL A 255 -12.75 -1.05 -10.77
CA VAL A 255 -12.02 -0.48 -11.91
C VAL A 255 -11.61 -1.58 -12.88
N GLN A 256 -11.72 -1.28 -14.16
CA GLN A 256 -11.14 -2.02 -15.27
C GLN A 256 -10.18 -1.08 -16.00
N ALA A 257 -9.03 -1.59 -16.42
CA ALA A 257 -8.02 -0.81 -17.12
C ALA A 257 -7.42 -1.59 -18.28
N LYS A 258 -7.11 -0.90 -19.38
CA LYS A 258 -6.35 -1.39 -20.52
C LYS A 258 -5.16 -0.47 -20.74
N PHE A 259 -3.99 -1.05 -21.00
CA PHE A 259 -2.75 -0.31 -21.19
C PHE A 259 -2.25 -0.41 -22.62
N THR A 260 -1.71 0.68 -23.15
CA THR A 260 -0.94 0.71 -24.39
C THR A 260 0.52 0.89 -24.04
N HIS A 261 1.37 -0.02 -24.49
CA HIS A 261 2.82 0.06 -24.29
C HIS A 261 3.51 0.52 -25.57
N ASP A 262 3.53 -0.33 -26.60
CA ASP A 262 4.42 -0.12 -27.74
C ASP A 262 3.81 0.70 -28.88
N GLU A 263 2.47 0.76 -28.94
CA GLU A 263 1.78 1.54 -29.96
C GLU A 263 1.84 3.04 -29.63
N GLU A 264 1.90 3.83 -30.70
CA GLU A 264 1.82 5.29 -30.60
C GLU A 264 0.40 5.68 -30.16
N PRO A 265 0.23 6.42 -29.05
CA PRO A 265 -1.08 6.88 -28.66
C PRO A 265 -1.68 7.80 -29.72
N ALA A 266 -3.00 7.75 -29.88
CA ALA A 266 -3.73 8.72 -30.68
C ALA A 266 -3.79 10.05 -29.92
N TRP A 267 -2.78 10.91 -30.14
CA TRP A 267 -2.67 12.22 -29.52
C TRP A 267 -3.77 13.17 -30.02
N ASN A 268 -4.42 13.91 -29.12
CA ASN A 268 -5.29 15.02 -29.52
C ASN A 268 -4.44 16.22 -29.96
N ALA A 269 -3.32 16.45 -29.26
CA ALA A 269 -2.32 17.44 -29.57
C ALA A 269 -0.94 16.78 -29.65
N GLU A 270 -0.18 17.06 -30.70
CA GLU A 270 1.09 16.38 -30.94
C GLU A 270 2.14 16.70 -29.86
N PRO A 271 2.78 15.70 -29.20
CA PRO A 271 3.86 15.95 -28.24
C PRO A 271 5.08 16.53 -28.95
N SER A 272 5.76 17.48 -28.31
CA SER A 272 6.94 18.11 -28.88
C SER A 272 8.14 17.17 -28.86
N ALA A 273 9.15 17.46 -29.68
CA ALA A 273 10.41 16.72 -29.67
C ALA A 273 11.14 16.80 -28.30
N ARG A 274 10.87 17.84 -27.50
CA ARG A 274 11.40 17.95 -26.13
C ARG A 274 10.68 16.98 -25.20
N ASP A 275 9.37 16.86 -25.32
CA ASP A 275 8.56 15.94 -24.52
C ASP A 275 8.96 14.49 -24.77
N VAL A 276 9.13 14.12 -26.04
CA VAL A 276 9.62 12.77 -26.41
C VAL A 276 11.05 12.51 -25.91
N ARG A 277 11.91 13.54 -25.84
CA ARG A 277 13.26 13.40 -25.24
C ARG A 277 13.19 13.18 -23.74
N LEU A 278 12.40 13.99 -23.03
CA LEU A 278 12.17 13.84 -21.60
C LEU A 278 11.57 12.47 -21.26
N GLU A 279 10.69 11.95 -22.12
CA GLU A 279 10.15 10.60 -22.00
C GLU A 279 11.26 9.54 -22.00
N VAL A 280 12.21 9.64 -22.94
CA VAL A 280 13.35 8.72 -23.01
C VAL A 280 14.37 8.94 -21.89
N GLU A 281 14.50 10.16 -21.38
CA GLU A 281 15.35 10.45 -20.22
C GLU A 281 14.77 9.85 -18.94
N ARG A 282 13.45 9.91 -18.75
CA ARG A 282 12.74 9.31 -17.60
C ARG A 282 12.62 7.79 -17.72
N PHE A 283 12.34 7.30 -18.92
CA PHE A 283 12.08 5.89 -19.23
C PHE A 283 12.97 5.43 -20.42
N PRO A 284 14.25 5.13 -20.18
CA PRO A 284 15.24 4.77 -21.22
C PRO A 284 14.84 3.66 -22.18
N GLU A 285 14.07 2.67 -21.75
CA GLU A 285 13.52 1.59 -22.57
C GLU A 285 12.59 2.12 -23.67
N HIS A 286 11.93 3.26 -23.48
CA HIS A 286 11.06 3.84 -24.51
C HIS A 286 11.85 4.19 -25.79
N ARG A 287 13.18 4.36 -25.71
CA ARG A 287 14.04 4.53 -26.89
C ARG A 287 13.89 3.40 -27.90
N SER A 288 13.59 2.17 -27.46
CA SER A 288 13.45 1.03 -28.36
C SER A 288 12.12 0.99 -29.11
N ARG A 289 11.13 1.80 -28.73
CA ARG A 289 9.83 1.88 -29.42
C ARG A 289 9.96 2.59 -30.76
N ASP A 290 9.36 2.00 -31.79
CA ASP A 290 9.49 2.50 -33.17
C ASP A 290 8.92 3.89 -33.35
N TRP A 291 7.81 4.23 -32.69
CA TRP A 291 7.23 5.58 -32.79
C TRP A 291 8.06 6.65 -32.08
N VAL A 292 8.64 6.33 -30.92
CA VAL A 292 9.54 7.22 -30.17
C VAL A 292 10.78 7.51 -31.01
N ARG A 293 11.39 6.46 -31.57
CA ARG A 293 12.56 6.58 -32.46
C ARG A 293 12.24 7.45 -33.67
N ARG A 294 11.14 7.18 -34.37
CA ARG A 294 10.69 7.98 -35.53
C ARG A 294 10.53 9.46 -35.18
N ARG A 295 9.94 9.79 -34.02
CA ARG A 295 9.77 11.19 -33.58
C ARG A 295 11.10 11.87 -33.24
N LEU A 296 12.02 11.18 -32.59
CA LEU A 296 13.36 11.71 -32.29
C LEU A 296 14.19 11.93 -33.57
N GLU A 297 14.11 11.00 -34.52
CA GLU A 297 14.77 11.10 -35.83
C GLU A 297 14.18 12.26 -36.65
N ALA A 298 12.84 12.35 -36.74
CA ALA A 298 12.16 13.44 -37.42
C ALA A 298 12.56 14.82 -36.87
N ALA A 299 12.68 14.93 -35.54
CA ALA A 299 13.16 16.13 -34.88
C ALA A 299 14.64 16.45 -35.17
N GLY A 300 15.47 15.42 -35.34
CA GLY A 300 16.88 15.55 -35.74
C GLY A 300 17.06 15.97 -37.20
N THR A 301 16.22 15.47 -38.11
CA THR A 301 16.22 15.84 -39.54
C THR A 301 15.61 17.22 -39.82
N GLY A 302 14.77 17.73 -38.93
CA GLY A 302 14.20 19.09 -39.03
C GLY A 302 15.16 20.23 -38.67
N ALA A 303 16.35 19.91 -38.14
CA ALA A 303 17.39 20.90 -37.82
C ALA A 303 18.40 21.14 -38.97
N GLY A 304 18.06 20.73 -40.20
CA GLY A 304 18.88 20.92 -41.40
C GLY A 304 18.15 21.66 -42.52
N THR A 305 18.59 22.90 -42.76
CA THR A 305 18.35 23.74 -43.96
C THR A 305 16.93 24.29 -44.21
N GLY A 306 16.69 25.49 -43.68
CA GLY A 306 15.71 26.45 -44.20
C GLY A 306 16.24 27.87 -43.98
N ALA A 307 16.89 28.43 -44.98
CA ALA A 307 17.23 29.87 -44.99
C ALA A 307 15.93 30.68 -45.18
N GLY A 308 15.61 31.53 -44.20
CA GLY A 308 14.50 32.48 -44.24
C GLY A 308 14.73 33.62 -43.25
N THR A 309 15.05 34.79 -43.78
CA THR A 309 15.40 36.05 -43.11
C THR A 309 14.26 36.67 -42.29
N GLY A 310 14.52 37.18 -41.08
CA GLY A 310 13.60 38.11 -40.38
C GLY A 310 13.85 38.41 -38.89
N ALA A 311 14.74 39.38 -38.62
CA ALA A 311 14.78 40.38 -37.54
C ALA A 311 14.48 40.06 -36.03
N GLY A 312 15.54 40.21 -35.20
CA GLY A 312 15.56 40.84 -33.84
C GLY A 312 14.92 40.07 -32.67
N THR A 313 15.42 40.04 -31.42
CA THR A 313 16.44 40.79 -30.67
C THR A 313 16.82 39.95 -29.41
N GLY A 314 18.09 40.03 -28.93
CA GLY A 314 18.44 39.75 -27.52
C GLY A 314 19.63 38.81 -27.26
N ALA A 315 20.73 39.39 -26.78
CA ALA A 315 22.04 38.84 -26.33
C ALA A 315 21.97 37.52 -25.51
N GLY A 316 22.84 36.51 -25.65
CA GLY A 316 24.33 36.43 -25.58
C GLY A 316 24.67 35.36 -24.51
N ALA A 317 25.69 34.51 -24.52
CA ALA A 317 26.90 34.33 -25.30
C ALA A 317 27.33 32.84 -25.23
N GLY A 318 27.87 32.29 -26.34
CA GLY A 318 28.50 30.97 -26.38
C GLY A 318 29.69 31.02 -27.34
N THR A 319 30.90 30.77 -26.82
CA THR A 319 32.14 30.69 -27.60
C THR A 319 32.30 29.31 -28.24
N ALA A 320 32.76 29.34 -29.49
CA ALA A 320 32.88 28.24 -30.45
C ALA A 320 33.92 27.16 -30.10
N ALA A 321 33.80 26.00 -30.74
CA ALA A 321 34.82 25.41 -31.64
C ALA A 321 34.31 24.08 -32.22
N GLY A 322 34.30 23.97 -33.56
CA GLY A 322 33.97 22.73 -34.28
C GLY A 322 35.20 21.92 -34.66
N THR A 323 34.98 20.76 -35.28
CA THR A 323 35.70 20.25 -36.47
C THR A 323 35.04 18.95 -36.92
N GLY A 324 34.65 18.88 -38.21
CA GLY A 324 34.12 17.67 -38.83
C GLY A 324 35.18 16.77 -39.44
N ALA A 325 34.77 15.58 -39.88
CA ALA A 325 35.38 14.84 -40.98
C ALA A 325 34.37 13.80 -41.49
N GLY A 326 33.85 14.02 -42.69
CA GLY A 326 33.12 13.01 -43.45
C GLY A 326 34.06 12.29 -44.41
N THR A 327 33.79 11.02 -44.66
CA THR A 327 34.17 10.34 -45.91
C THR A 327 33.08 9.31 -46.22
N GLY A 328 32.57 9.34 -47.45
CA GLY A 328 31.65 8.33 -47.98
C GLY A 328 32.33 7.49 -49.05
N ALA A 329 31.74 6.35 -49.38
CA ALA A 329 31.66 5.79 -50.74
C ALA A 329 30.96 4.41 -50.74
N GLY A 330 30.08 4.20 -51.72
CA GLY A 330 30.18 3.02 -52.59
C GLY A 330 29.15 1.89 -52.40
N THR A 331 28.11 1.93 -53.22
CA THR A 331 27.10 0.90 -53.51
C THR A 331 27.64 -0.37 -54.18
N GLY A 332 26.97 -1.51 -53.96
CA GLY A 332 27.06 -2.71 -54.79
C GLY A 332 25.91 -3.69 -54.54
N ALA A 333 25.06 -3.88 -55.55
CA ALA A 333 23.91 -4.80 -55.56
C ALA A 333 24.31 -6.19 -56.08
N GLY A 334 23.61 -7.24 -55.63
CA GLY A 334 23.70 -8.59 -56.18
C GLY A 334 22.58 -9.50 -55.63
N THR A 335 21.59 -9.78 -56.48
CA THR A 335 20.51 -10.75 -56.25
C THR A 335 20.92 -12.14 -56.74
N ALA A 336 20.60 -13.20 -55.98
CA ALA A 336 20.33 -14.54 -56.50
C ALA A 336 19.58 -15.41 -55.48
N ALA A 337 18.46 -15.98 -55.91
CA ALA A 337 17.73 -17.06 -55.24
C ALA A 337 17.68 -18.26 -56.21
N GLY A 338 17.80 -19.50 -55.70
CA GLY A 338 17.55 -20.70 -56.51
C GLY A 338 18.07 -22.02 -55.92
N ARG A 339 17.14 -22.87 -55.49
CA ARG A 339 17.25 -24.21 -54.85
C ARG A 339 18.05 -25.28 -55.60
N GLY A 340 18.54 -26.27 -54.84
CA GLY A 340 18.81 -27.64 -55.30
C GLY A 340 19.07 -28.61 -54.13
N ALA A 341 18.26 -29.66 -54.03
CA ALA A 341 18.30 -30.71 -53.01
C ALA A 341 19.26 -31.87 -53.37
N GLY A 342 19.82 -32.55 -52.37
CA GLY A 342 20.61 -33.77 -52.55
C GLY A 342 21.12 -34.39 -51.23
N VAL A 343 20.45 -35.48 -50.83
CA VAL A 343 20.75 -36.49 -49.78
C VAL A 343 22.13 -37.14 -50.05
N GLY A 344 22.99 -37.61 -49.15
CA GLY A 344 23.03 -37.80 -47.69
C GLY A 344 24.16 -38.83 -47.42
N GLU A 345 25.05 -38.56 -46.46
CA GLU A 345 25.82 -39.58 -45.74
C GLU A 345 25.96 -39.15 -44.28
N PRO A 346 25.98 -40.10 -43.34
CA PRO A 346 25.51 -39.89 -41.98
C PRO A 346 26.56 -39.15 -41.16
N ARG A 347 26.26 -37.88 -40.88
CA ARG A 347 26.93 -37.15 -39.81
C ARG A 347 26.64 -37.91 -38.51
N PRO A 348 27.63 -38.21 -37.66
CA PRO A 348 27.44 -39.00 -36.46
C PRO A 348 26.29 -38.38 -35.67
N VAL A 349 25.30 -39.21 -35.35
CA VAL A 349 24.25 -38.87 -34.38
C VAL A 349 25.01 -38.38 -33.16
N PRO A 350 24.86 -37.12 -32.73
CA PRO A 350 25.28 -36.79 -31.39
C PRO A 350 24.40 -37.66 -30.51
N GLU A 351 25.01 -38.66 -29.87
CA GLU A 351 24.46 -39.28 -28.66
C GLU A 351 23.76 -38.17 -27.86
N PRO A 352 22.55 -38.42 -27.34
CA PRO A 352 21.70 -37.37 -26.79
C PRO A 352 22.55 -36.53 -25.86
N GLU A 353 22.93 -35.33 -26.32
CA GLU A 353 23.73 -34.41 -25.54
C GLU A 353 22.91 -34.23 -24.28
N ALA A 354 23.43 -34.80 -23.18
CA ALA A 354 22.79 -34.76 -21.89
C ALA A 354 22.41 -33.31 -21.67
N ARG A 355 21.09 -33.08 -21.73
CA ARG A 355 20.45 -31.77 -21.69
C ARG A 355 21.16 -30.95 -20.63
N ARG A 356 21.87 -29.89 -21.04
CA ARG A 356 22.39 -28.92 -20.09
C ARG A 356 21.17 -28.30 -19.41
N ALA A 357 21.07 -28.61 -18.11
CA ALA A 357 19.98 -28.34 -17.21
C ALA A 357 19.85 -26.84 -16.86
N GLY A 358 18.60 -26.41 -16.56
CA GLY A 358 18.38 -25.31 -15.60
C GLY A 358 17.43 -24.15 -15.98
N GLY A 359 16.31 -24.35 -16.69
CA GLY A 359 15.32 -23.26 -16.91
C GLY A 359 13.86 -23.70 -16.75
N VAL A 360 13.06 -22.91 -16.03
CA VAL A 360 11.62 -23.14 -15.77
C VAL A 360 10.76 -22.77 -16.99
N ARG A 361 9.85 -23.66 -17.43
CA ARG A 361 8.96 -23.47 -18.60
C ARG A 361 7.61 -22.86 -18.19
N LYS A 362 7.09 -21.87 -18.93
CA LYS A 362 5.78 -21.25 -18.63
C LYS A 362 4.64 -21.87 -19.42
N ALA A 363 3.53 -22.21 -18.76
CA ALA A 363 2.34 -22.79 -19.38
C ALA A 363 1.27 -21.74 -19.74
N ARG A 364 0.58 -21.97 -20.86
CA ARG A 364 -0.48 -21.12 -21.41
C ARG A 364 -1.87 -21.71 -21.17
N VAL A 365 -2.80 -20.82 -20.82
CA VAL A 365 -4.20 -21.16 -20.55
C VAL A 365 -4.98 -21.47 -21.84
N PHE A 366 -4.81 -20.67 -22.91
CA PHE A 366 -5.48 -20.85 -24.22
C PHE A 366 -4.46 -20.92 -25.37
N ASP A 367 -4.81 -21.53 -26.51
CA ASP A 367 -3.91 -21.66 -27.68
C ASP A 367 -3.98 -20.45 -28.61
N GLN A 368 -5.18 -19.89 -28.79
CA GLN A 368 -5.42 -18.63 -29.48
C GLN A 368 -6.41 -17.78 -28.66
N VAL A 369 -6.07 -16.49 -28.53
CA VAL A 369 -6.95 -15.45 -28.03
C VAL A 369 -7.07 -14.45 -29.18
N GLU A 370 -8.22 -14.40 -29.85
CA GLU A 370 -8.38 -13.47 -30.97
C GLU A 370 -8.49 -12.02 -30.46
N PRO A 371 -7.87 -11.02 -31.12
CA PRO A 371 -7.72 -9.65 -30.61
C PRO A 371 -9.03 -8.88 -30.38
N ASP A 372 -10.14 -9.39 -30.87
CA ASP A 372 -11.47 -8.78 -30.99
C ASP A 372 -12.49 -9.33 -29.97
N GLY A 373 -12.06 -10.14 -29.01
CA GLY A 373 -12.93 -10.64 -27.94
C GLY A 373 -13.76 -11.86 -28.33
N GLY A 374 -13.36 -12.58 -29.38
CA GLY A 374 -13.88 -13.91 -29.69
C GLY A 374 -13.63 -14.90 -28.53
N ARG A 375 -14.44 -15.97 -28.48
CA ARG A 375 -14.29 -17.01 -27.45
C ARG A 375 -12.88 -17.64 -27.55
N PRO A 376 -12.10 -17.69 -26.46
CA PRO A 376 -10.79 -18.32 -26.47
C PRO A 376 -10.88 -19.76 -26.97
N SER A 377 -9.97 -20.18 -27.85
CA SER A 377 -10.00 -21.52 -28.44
C SER A 377 -8.83 -22.38 -27.93
N VAL A 378 -9.13 -23.66 -27.74
CA VAL A 378 -8.17 -24.68 -27.32
C VAL A 378 -8.35 -25.90 -28.21
N SER A 379 -7.30 -26.26 -28.94
CA SER A 379 -7.29 -27.43 -29.82
C SER A 379 -6.19 -28.37 -29.34
N ARG A 380 -6.48 -29.02 -28.21
CA ARG A 380 -5.56 -29.96 -27.55
C ARG A 380 -6.28 -31.27 -27.27
N PRO A 381 -5.57 -32.41 -27.25
CA PRO A 381 -6.14 -33.68 -26.81
C PRO A 381 -6.77 -33.55 -25.41
N ALA A 382 -7.99 -34.05 -25.25
CA ALA A 382 -8.67 -34.04 -23.96
C ALA A 382 -7.89 -34.87 -22.93
N VAL A 383 -7.87 -34.39 -21.68
CA VAL A 383 -7.31 -35.16 -20.57
C VAL A 383 -8.27 -36.33 -20.26
N PRO A 384 -7.78 -37.57 -20.12
CA PRO A 384 -8.62 -38.70 -19.75
C PRO A 384 -9.43 -38.42 -18.47
N PRO A 385 -10.74 -38.72 -18.41
CA PRO A 385 -11.60 -38.33 -17.28
C PRO A 385 -11.11 -38.83 -15.91
N ASP A 386 -10.45 -39.98 -15.87
CA ASP A 386 -9.86 -40.59 -14.67
C ASP A 386 -8.56 -39.90 -14.19
N GLU A 387 -8.01 -39.00 -15.00
CA GLU A 387 -6.82 -38.20 -14.68
C GLU A 387 -7.17 -36.75 -14.30
N VAL A 388 -8.34 -36.24 -14.70
CA VAL A 388 -8.72 -34.83 -14.51
C VAL A 388 -8.63 -34.38 -13.05
N ALA A 389 -9.22 -35.14 -12.11
CA ALA A 389 -9.23 -34.77 -10.70
C ALA A 389 -7.80 -34.69 -10.12
N ARG A 390 -6.93 -35.63 -10.49
CA ARG A 390 -5.53 -35.66 -10.04
C ARG A 390 -4.71 -34.53 -10.65
N LEU A 391 -4.98 -34.19 -11.91
CA LEU A 391 -4.32 -33.09 -12.60
C LEU A 391 -4.78 -31.72 -12.07
N VAL A 392 -6.07 -31.54 -11.76
CA VAL A 392 -6.57 -30.31 -11.13
C VAL A 392 -5.93 -30.12 -9.76
N GLU A 393 -5.87 -31.19 -8.96
CA GLU A 393 -5.22 -31.14 -7.65
C GLU A 393 -3.74 -30.78 -7.80
N TYR A 394 -3.02 -31.44 -8.72
CA TYR A 394 -1.62 -31.11 -9.03
C TYR A 394 -1.42 -29.64 -9.39
N LEU A 395 -2.29 -29.08 -10.24
CA LEU A 395 -2.19 -27.70 -10.71
C LEU A 395 -2.54 -26.67 -9.63
N ARG A 396 -3.40 -27.01 -8.66
CA ARG A 396 -3.85 -26.11 -7.59
C ARG A 396 -2.99 -26.17 -6.32
N SER A 397 -2.47 -27.36 -6.01
CA SER A 397 -1.65 -27.60 -4.81
C SER A 397 -0.19 -27.23 -4.96
N ALA A 398 0.24 -26.91 -6.20
CA ALA A 398 1.61 -26.48 -6.47
C ALA A 398 1.94 -25.16 -5.74
N PRO A 399 3.16 -25.00 -5.20
CA PRO A 399 3.61 -23.79 -4.52
C PRO A 399 3.30 -22.51 -5.29
N VAL A 400 2.71 -21.54 -4.60
CA VAL A 400 2.38 -20.22 -5.15
C VAL A 400 3.62 -19.33 -5.07
N VAL A 401 4.00 -18.73 -6.20
CA VAL A 401 5.15 -17.82 -6.31
C VAL A 401 4.71 -16.35 -6.30
N MET A 402 3.45 -16.07 -6.64
CA MET A 402 2.88 -14.71 -6.68
C MET A 402 1.34 -14.76 -6.63
N ALA A 403 0.69 -13.84 -5.91
CA ALA A 403 -0.78 -13.79 -5.77
C ALA A 403 -1.29 -12.35 -5.61
N ALA A 404 -2.40 -11.99 -6.27
CA ALA A 404 -3.08 -10.70 -6.06
C ALA A 404 -4.15 -10.75 -4.95
N ARG A 405 -4.52 -9.58 -4.39
CA ARG A 405 -5.63 -9.44 -3.42
C ARG A 405 -7.04 -9.60 -4.05
N SER A 406 -7.12 -9.89 -5.35
CA SER A 406 -8.36 -9.96 -6.14
C SER A 406 -8.36 -11.14 -7.13
N SER A 407 -9.54 -11.51 -7.62
CA SER A 407 -9.76 -12.55 -8.65
C SER A 407 -10.17 -11.93 -9.98
N ALA A 408 -9.94 -12.63 -11.09
CA ALA A 408 -10.34 -12.20 -12.44
C ALA A 408 -11.68 -12.83 -12.89
N PRO A 409 -12.37 -12.22 -13.87
CA PRO A 409 -13.60 -12.77 -14.43
C PRO A 409 -13.33 -14.02 -15.29
N ASP A 410 -14.30 -14.93 -15.29
CA ASP A 410 -14.31 -16.12 -16.13
C ASP A 410 -14.55 -15.74 -17.61
N GLN A 411 -13.61 -16.09 -18.49
CA GLN A 411 -13.61 -15.73 -19.91
C GLN A 411 -14.44 -16.69 -20.78
N ILE A 412 -14.83 -17.86 -20.26
CA ILE A 412 -15.67 -18.85 -20.97
C ILE A 412 -17.13 -18.69 -20.55
N ASP A 413 -17.38 -18.45 -19.26
CA ASP A 413 -18.70 -18.13 -18.71
C ASP A 413 -18.65 -16.89 -17.79
N PRO A 414 -18.75 -15.68 -18.36
CA PRO A 414 -18.71 -14.44 -17.60
C PRO A 414 -19.77 -14.29 -16.51
N SER A 415 -20.83 -15.10 -16.53
CA SER A 415 -21.88 -15.06 -15.50
C SER A 415 -21.42 -15.56 -14.12
N ARG A 416 -20.27 -16.24 -14.04
CA ARG A 416 -19.70 -16.77 -12.80
C ARG A 416 -18.97 -15.74 -11.94
N GLY A 417 -18.75 -14.52 -12.45
CA GLY A 417 -18.10 -13.41 -11.76
C GLY A 417 -16.59 -13.60 -11.56
N ASP A 418 -16.01 -12.83 -10.64
CA ASP A 418 -14.57 -12.79 -10.36
C ASP A 418 -14.11 -14.02 -9.57
N ARG A 419 -13.94 -15.15 -10.26
CA ARG A 419 -13.57 -16.45 -9.66
C ARG A 419 -12.27 -17.06 -10.18
N VAL A 420 -11.69 -16.50 -11.23
CA VAL A 420 -10.43 -16.98 -11.80
C VAL A 420 -9.28 -16.50 -10.89
N PRO A 421 -8.51 -17.40 -10.26
CA PRO A 421 -7.44 -16.99 -9.36
C PRO A 421 -6.31 -16.26 -10.09
N LEU A 422 -5.94 -15.08 -9.61
CA LEU A 422 -4.77 -14.32 -10.08
C LEU A 422 -3.52 -14.72 -9.30
N THR A 423 -3.19 -16.01 -9.39
CA THR A 423 -2.04 -16.65 -8.74
C THR A 423 -1.13 -17.28 -9.80
N PHE A 424 0.16 -17.41 -9.48
CA PHE A 424 1.12 -18.20 -10.27
C PHE A 424 1.70 -19.32 -9.41
N HIS A 425 1.73 -20.53 -9.96
CA HIS A 425 2.17 -21.75 -9.29
C HIS A 425 3.35 -22.37 -10.04
N THR A 426 4.19 -23.16 -9.35
CA THR A 426 5.31 -23.88 -9.97
C THR A 426 5.56 -25.26 -9.37
N ASP A 427 6.03 -26.21 -10.18
CA ASP A 427 6.60 -27.49 -9.74
C ASP A 427 8.14 -27.51 -9.85
N GLY A 428 8.77 -26.35 -10.08
CA GLY A 428 10.21 -26.20 -10.26
C GLY A 428 10.73 -26.52 -11.66
N ALA A 429 9.95 -27.17 -12.52
CA ALA A 429 10.25 -27.33 -13.95
C ALA A 429 9.32 -26.50 -14.83
N TRP A 430 8.09 -26.26 -14.35
CA TRP A 430 7.05 -25.48 -14.98
C TRP A 430 6.50 -24.40 -14.05
N VAL A 431 6.01 -23.32 -14.64
CA VAL A 431 5.28 -22.24 -13.97
C VAL A 431 3.98 -21.96 -14.73
N TRP A 432 2.86 -21.87 -14.02
CA TRP A 432 1.54 -21.69 -14.63
C TRP A 432 0.63 -20.78 -13.80
N ALA A 433 -0.33 -20.14 -14.46
CA ALA A 433 -1.34 -19.35 -13.76
C ALA A 433 -2.39 -20.26 -13.10
N GLY A 434 -2.94 -19.86 -11.96
CA GLY A 434 -4.04 -20.56 -11.27
C GLY A 434 -5.27 -20.75 -12.17
N ALA A 435 -5.43 -19.88 -13.18
CA ALA A 435 -6.39 -20.03 -14.27
C ALA A 435 -6.34 -21.40 -14.97
N VAL A 436 -5.16 -22.02 -15.14
CA VAL A 436 -5.03 -23.33 -15.81
C VAL A 436 -5.78 -24.43 -15.04
N GLY A 437 -5.63 -24.47 -13.72
CA GLY A 437 -6.35 -25.41 -12.86
C GLY A 437 -7.83 -25.06 -12.67
N TYR A 438 -8.19 -23.78 -12.81
CA TYR A 438 -9.59 -23.33 -12.79
C TYR A 438 -10.35 -23.78 -14.05
N TYR A 439 -9.85 -23.47 -15.26
CA TYR A 439 -10.54 -23.79 -16.52
C TYR A 439 -10.59 -25.29 -16.84
N LEU A 440 -9.59 -26.07 -16.41
CA LEU A 440 -9.69 -27.53 -16.50
C LEU A 440 -10.82 -28.08 -15.64
N ALA A 441 -10.96 -27.59 -14.41
CA ALA A 441 -11.96 -28.10 -13.47
C ALA A 441 -13.38 -27.66 -13.82
N GLU A 442 -13.55 -26.39 -14.18
CA GLU A 442 -14.88 -25.78 -14.35
C GLU A 442 -15.42 -25.91 -15.78
N HIS A 443 -14.52 -25.97 -16.78
CA HIS A 443 -14.88 -25.94 -18.20
C HIS A 443 -14.29 -27.11 -19.01
N GLY A 444 -13.56 -28.02 -18.37
CA GLY A 444 -12.94 -29.17 -19.04
C GLY A 444 -11.84 -28.77 -20.04
N VAL A 445 -11.30 -27.55 -19.94
CA VAL A 445 -10.30 -27.04 -20.90
C VAL A 445 -8.97 -27.75 -20.66
N PRO A 446 -8.44 -28.49 -21.66
CA PRO A 446 -7.19 -29.24 -21.48
C PRO A 446 -5.96 -28.31 -21.35
N PRO A 447 -5.10 -28.49 -20.32
CA PRO A 447 -3.80 -27.84 -20.24
C PRO A 447 -2.86 -28.27 -21.39
N GLU A 448 -1.71 -27.59 -21.53
CA GLU A 448 -0.74 -27.95 -22.59
C GLU A 448 -0.31 -29.42 -22.46
N PRO A 449 -0.32 -30.22 -23.57
CA PRO A 449 -0.04 -31.66 -23.50
C PRO A 449 1.32 -32.00 -22.88
N ASP A 450 2.32 -31.15 -23.06
CA ASP A 450 3.63 -31.29 -22.43
C ASP A 450 3.57 -31.13 -20.91
N LEU A 451 2.73 -30.22 -20.39
CA LEU A 451 2.52 -30.05 -18.95
C LEU A 451 1.75 -31.25 -18.38
N VAL A 452 0.75 -31.75 -19.11
CA VAL A 452 0.01 -32.97 -18.73
C VAL A 452 0.93 -34.19 -18.70
N ALA A 453 1.77 -34.36 -19.72
CA ALA A 453 2.75 -35.44 -19.79
C ALA A 453 3.80 -35.31 -18.67
N HIS A 454 4.23 -34.09 -18.34
CA HIS A 454 5.13 -33.82 -17.23
C HIS A 454 4.51 -34.20 -15.89
N ALA A 455 3.30 -33.72 -15.60
CA ALA A 455 2.56 -34.06 -14.39
C ALA A 455 2.32 -35.57 -14.29
N ARG A 456 1.98 -36.24 -15.41
CA ARG A 456 1.81 -37.70 -15.45
C ARG A 456 3.11 -38.44 -15.14
N ALA A 457 4.24 -37.98 -15.68
CA ALA A 457 5.56 -38.57 -15.40
C ALA A 457 5.98 -38.38 -13.93
N ALA A 458 5.57 -37.28 -13.29
CA ALA A 458 5.72 -37.06 -11.86
C ALA A 458 4.69 -37.84 -11.00
N GLY A 459 3.77 -38.57 -11.64
CA GLY A 459 2.69 -39.29 -10.97
C GLY A 459 1.66 -38.35 -10.31
N PHE A 460 1.48 -37.15 -10.87
CA PHE A 460 0.64 -36.07 -10.33
C PHE A 460 1.01 -35.66 -8.91
N ARG A 461 2.29 -35.76 -8.55
CA ARG A 461 2.84 -35.26 -7.30
C ARG A 461 3.85 -34.18 -7.58
N ILE A 462 3.72 -33.07 -6.87
CA ILE A 462 4.64 -31.94 -6.98
C ILE A 462 5.99 -32.39 -6.41
N PRO A 463 7.08 -32.33 -7.20
CA PRO A 463 8.42 -32.58 -6.69
C PRO A 463 8.83 -31.48 -5.72
N GLU A 464 9.82 -31.77 -4.87
CA GLU A 464 10.35 -30.79 -3.92
C GLU A 464 10.94 -29.59 -4.69
N VAL A 465 10.29 -28.43 -4.55
CA VAL A 465 10.68 -27.20 -5.25
C VAL A 465 11.62 -26.42 -4.33
N GLY A 466 12.92 -26.50 -4.61
CA GLY A 466 13.92 -25.73 -3.87
C GLY A 466 13.94 -24.25 -4.25
N ASP A 467 14.56 -23.44 -3.40
CA ASP A 467 14.65 -21.97 -3.53
C ASP A 467 15.15 -21.52 -4.92
N ASP A 468 16.15 -22.21 -5.50
CA ASP A 468 16.67 -21.89 -6.84
C ASP A 468 15.60 -22.03 -7.95
N ALA A 469 14.66 -22.97 -7.78
CA ALA A 469 13.59 -23.21 -8.73
C ALA A 469 12.41 -22.24 -8.51
N LEU A 470 12.14 -21.83 -7.27
CA LEU A 470 11.19 -20.76 -6.94
C LEU A 470 11.69 -19.40 -7.46
N ASP A 471 12.99 -19.12 -7.30
CA ASP A 471 13.64 -17.93 -7.84
C ASP A 471 13.66 -17.97 -9.37
N ALA A 472 13.94 -19.12 -9.99
CA ALA A 472 13.87 -19.27 -11.44
C ALA A 472 12.42 -19.17 -11.97
N ALA A 473 11.42 -19.62 -11.22
CA ALA A 473 10.01 -19.47 -11.57
C ALA A 473 9.53 -18.02 -11.41
N SER A 474 9.94 -17.36 -10.32
CA SER A 474 9.72 -15.94 -10.08
C SER A 474 10.40 -15.10 -11.16
N ALA A 475 11.65 -15.40 -11.51
CA ALA A 475 12.38 -14.82 -12.63
C ALA A 475 11.69 -15.06 -13.98
N ALA A 476 11.13 -16.25 -14.22
CA ALA A 476 10.37 -16.56 -15.43
C ALA A 476 9.02 -15.82 -15.50
N ILE A 477 8.45 -15.40 -14.36
CA ILE A 477 7.23 -14.56 -14.28
C ILE A 477 7.58 -13.07 -14.38
N THR A 478 8.65 -12.62 -13.71
CA THR A 478 8.99 -11.20 -13.47
C THR A 478 10.10 -10.64 -14.38
N GLY A 479 10.85 -11.50 -15.06
CA GLY A 479 11.95 -11.14 -15.96
C GLY A 479 13.28 -10.75 -15.28
N ARG A 480 13.44 -10.91 -13.96
CA ARG A 480 14.65 -10.51 -13.21
C ARG A 480 15.61 -11.69 -12.93
N SER A 481 16.93 -11.49 -12.99
CA SER A 481 17.95 -12.53 -12.67
C SER A 481 18.42 -12.47 -11.20
N ALA A 482 18.61 -13.63 -10.57
CA ALA A 482 19.00 -13.77 -9.15
C ALA A 482 20.52 -13.57 -8.89
N PRO A 483 20.94 -12.93 -7.78
CA PRO A 483 22.35 -12.76 -7.41
C PRO A 483 22.92 -13.93 -6.56
N PRO A 484 24.24 -14.21 -6.61
CA PRO A 484 24.82 -15.43 -6.00
C PRO A 484 25.15 -15.26 -4.51
N ARG A 485 25.00 -16.36 -3.73
CA ARG A 485 25.25 -16.40 -2.28
C ARG A 485 26.42 -17.29 -1.87
N VAL A 486 27.11 -16.90 -0.78
CA VAL A 486 28.27 -17.59 -0.15
C VAL A 486 27.85 -18.18 1.21
N ARG A 487 28.35 -19.39 1.55
CA ARG A 487 27.94 -20.23 2.72
C ARG A 487 28.94 -20.22 3.87
N THR A 488 28.47 -20.32 5.13
CA THR A 488 29.21 -20.90 6.30
C THR A 488 28.28 -21.50 7.39
N GLY A 489 28.79 -22.46 8.18
CA GLY A 489 28.05 -23.49 8.97
C GLY A 489 28.08 -23.40 10.53
N PRO A 490 27.88 -24.51 11.30
CA PRO A 490 26.93 -24.54 12.44
C PRO A 490 27.45 -24.90 13.85
N GLY A 491 26.68 -24.60 14.93
CA GLY A 491 26.70 -25.38 16.19
C GLY A 491 26.16 -24.78 17.53
N ALA A 492 25.15 -25.45 18.12
CA ALA A 492 25.08 -26.00 19.52
C ALA A 492 24.14 -25.41 20.63
N ALA A 493 23.34 -26.34 21.23
CA ALA A 493 22.12 -26.47 22.13
C ALA A 493 22.07 -26.00 23.65
N PRO A 494 20.88 -25.99 24.38
CA PRO A 494 20.52 -25.10 25.52
C PRO A 494 20.20 -25.70 26.93
N GLY A 495 19.90 -24.85 27.96
CA GLY A 495 19.36 -25.23 29.31
C GLY A 495 18.56 -24.17 30.13
N THR A 496 17.78 -24.64 31.14
CA THR A 496 16.44 -24.32 31.80
C THR A 496 16.20 -23.02 32.66
N ARG A 497 14.92 -22.68 33.00
CA ARG A 497 14.35 -21.47 33.73
C ARG A 497 13.88 -21.70 35.19
N ALA A 498 13.64 -20.60 35.93
CA ALA A 498 12.63 -20.44 37.02
C ALA A 498 12.05 -18.97 37.11
N ASP A 499 10.89 -18.77 37.76
CA ASP A 499 9.96 -17.58 37.77
C ASP A 499 10.34 -16.33 38.65
N PRO A 500 9.69 -15.13 38.50
CA PRO A 500 10.03 -13.87 39.21
C PRO A 500 8.95 -13.18 40.13
N PRO A 501 9.28 -12.07 40.84
CA PRO A 501 8.40 -11.23 41.71
C PRO A 501 8.17 -9.74 41.23
N PRO A 502 7.44 -8.84 41.97
CA PRO A 502 6.64 -7.70 41.41
C PRO A 502 7.23 -6.25 41.47
N ALA A 503 6.55 -5.29 40.80
CA ALA A 503 6.99 -3.96 40.30
C ALA A 503 6.84 -2.68 41.22
N ARG A 504 7.48 -1.53 40.85
CA ARG A 504 7.46 -0.18 41.51
C ARG A 504 6.96 1.00 40.59
N ALA A 505 6.59 2.16 41.19
CA ALA A 505 5.67 3.26 40.75
C ALA A 505 6.24 4.55 40.05
N GLY A 506 5.42 5.61 39.89
CA GLY A 506 5.40 6.64 38.81
C GLY A 506 6.32 7.88 38.82
N ALA A 507 6.75 8.43 39.96
CA ALA A 507 7.59 9.65 40.04
C ALA A 507 8.85 9.61 39.16
N GLY A 508 9.51 8.45 39.08
CA GLY A 508 10.73 8.28 38.30
C GLY A 508 10.56 8.48 36.78
N ARG A 509 9.32 8.40 36.26
CA ARG A 509 9.03 8.70 34.85
C ARG A 509 8.99 10.20 34.54
N LEU A 510 8.62 11.05 35.51
CA LEU A 510 8.54 12.51 35.31
C LEU A 510 9.94 13.14 35.26
N GLU A 511 10.81 12.79 36.20
CA GLU A 511 12.19 13.28 36.26
C GLU A 511 12.95 12.95 34.97
N SER A 512 12.85 11.71 34.50
CA SER A 512 13.47 11.28 33.24
C SER A 512 13.02 12.11 32.05
N ARG A 513 11.75 12.56 32.03
CA ARG A 513 11.20 13.34 30.91
C ARG A 513 11.60 14.81 30.98
N LEU A 514 11.72 15.38 32.19
CA LEU A 514 12.19 16.76 32.39
C LEU A 514 13.67 16.89 32.02
N ASP A 515 14.49 15.87 32.31
CA ASP A 515 15.90 15.80 31.90
C ASP A 515 16.04 15.70 30.38
N GLU A 516 15.25 14.86 29.70
CA GLU A 516 15.22 14.76 28.23
C GLU A 516 14.88 16.09 27.53
N LEU A 517 14.06 16.91 28.18
CA LEU A 517 13.63 18.21 27.66
C LEU A 517 14.54 19.36 28.08
N GLY A 518 15.63 19.06 28.80
CA GLY A 518 16.63 20.04 29.23
C GLY A 518 16.12 21.01 30.30
N VAL A 519 15.05 20.68 31.03
CA VAL A 519 14.53 21.54 32.10
C VAL A 519 15.54 21.54 33.25
N PRO A 520 16.05 22.72 33.68
CA PRO A 520 17.04 22.78 34.76
C PRO A 520 16.49 22.16 36.05
N SER A 521 17.27 21.30 36.69
CA SER A 521 16.88 20.63 37.95
C SER A 521 16.62 21.60 39.11
N GLY A 522 17.00 22.88 38.99
CA GLY A 522 16.63 23.94 39.93
C GLY A 522 15.20 24.49 39.76
N ALA A 523 14.55 24.26 38.63
CA ALA A 523 13.23 24.81 38.30
C ALA A 523 12.06 24.07 38.96
N TYR A 524 12.30 22.85 39.46
CA TYR A 524 11.26 22.01 40.06
C TYR A 524 11.73 21.17 41.26
N ARG A 525 10.80 20.73 42.10
CA ARG A 525 11.00 19.77 43.20
C ARG A 525 9.90 18.73 43.23
N ILE A 526 10.23 17.48 43.55
CA ILE A 526 9.27 16.38 43.68
C ILE A 526 9.39 15.82 45.10
N ASN A 527 8.26 15.75 45.80
CA ASN A 527 8.12 15.42 47.22
C ASN A 527 8.83 16.37 48.19
N GLU A 528 9.33 17.50 47.70
CA GLU A 528 9.96 18.55 48.48
C GLU A 528 9.43 19.92 48.04
N VAL A 529 9.59 20.92 48.90
CA VAL A 529 9.24 22.31 48.61
C VAL A 529 10.50 23.14 48.54
N ALA A 530 10.66 23.92 47.47
CA ALA A 530 11.72 24.91 47.37
C ALA A 530 11.20 26.25 46.86
N ASP A 531 11.75 27.33 47.40
CA ASP A 531 11.47 28.68 46.94
C ASP A 531 12.04 28.92 45.54
N GLY A 532 11.24 29.54 44.68
CA GLY A 532 11.55 29.83 43.29
C GLY A 532 11.30 28.66 42.32
N ALA A 533 10.84 27.50 42.80
CA ALA A 533 10.65 26.28 42.01
C ALA A 533 9.19 25.77 42.03
N TRP A 534 8.80 25.10 40.96
CA TRP A 534 7.54 24.35 40.90
C TRP A 534 7.68 23.04 41.69
N SER A 535 6.83 22.84 42.69
CA SER A 535 6.87 21.70 43.61
C SER A 535 5.67 20.77 43.38
N LEU A 536 5.92 19.47 43.29
CA LEU A 536 4.91 18.40 43.29
C LEU A 536 5.01 17.65 44.62
N LEU A 537 3.95 17.61 45.43
CA LEU A 537 3.96 16.96 46.74
C LEU A 537 2.75 16.05 46.96
N ALA A 538 2.98 14.88 47.54
CA ALA A 538 1.90 14.02 48.03
C ALA A 538 1.45 14.47 49.43
N GLU A 539 0.19 14.92 49.55
CA GLU A 539 -0.41 15.36 50.81
C GLU A 539 -1.79 14.74 51.01
N GLY A 540 -1.98 14.07 52.15
CA GLY A 540 -3.28 13.50 52.53
C GLY A 540 -3.87 12.48 51.53
N GLY A 541 -3.02 11.82 50.74
CA GLY A 541 -3.46 10.87 49.70
C GLY A 541 -3.82 11.50 48.36
N ARG A 542 -3.60 12.80 48.18
CA ARG A 542 -3.72 13.54 46.91
C ARG A 542 -2.39 14.20 46.57
N TRP A 543 -2.27 14.76 45.36
CA TRP A 543 -1.03 15.32 44.84
C TRP A 543 -1.21 16.80 44.53
N ALA A 544 -0.47 17.67 45.21
CA ALA A 544 -0.49 19.11 44.99
C ALA A 544 0.67 19.54 44.10
N VAL A 545 0.40 20.39 43.11
CA VAL A 545 1.41 21.10 42.31
C VAL A 545 1.27 22.59 42.56
N PHE A 546 2.34 23.25 42.95
CA PHE A 546 2.34 24.69 43.25
C PHE A 546 3.74 25.29 43.04
N ARG A 547 3.84 26.61 42.95
CA ARG A 547 5.11 27.34 42.95
C ARG A 547 5.39 27.86 44.35
N GLY A 548 6.56 27.54 44.90
CA GLY A 548 7.03 28.12 46.17
C GLY A 548 7.61 29.50 45.91
N GLU A 549 7.11 30.55 46.56
CA GLU A 549 7.69 31.90 46.50
C GLU A 549 7.71 32.51 47.91
N ASN A 550 8.91 32.79 48.44
CA ASN A 550 9.13 33.37 49.78
C ASN A 550 8.43 32.60 50.92
N GLY A 551 8.37 31.27 50.83
CA GLY A 551 7.70 30.41 51.81
C GLY A 551 6.18 30.30 51.64
N GLU A 552 5.58 30.98 50.64
CA GLU A 552 4.16 30.87 50.30
C GLU A 552 3.94 29.96 49.08
N ARG A 553 2.83 29.19 49.08
CA ARG A 553 2.40 28.39 47.93
C ARG A 553 1.52 29.22 47.00
N ARG A 554 1.92 29.37 45.75
CA ARG A 554 1.15 30.07 44.71
C ARG A 554 0.79 29.13 43.58
N GLN A 555 -0.36 29.39 42.93
CA GLN A 555 -0.88 28.58 41.82
C GLN A 555 -1.02 27.09 42.18
N GLU A 556 -1.51 26.81 43.40
CA GLU A 556 -1.69 25.44 43.89
C GLU A 556 -2.88 24.76 43.22
N VAL A 557 -2.63 23.59 42.63
CA VAL A 557 -3.63 22.72 42.02
C VAL A 557 -3.44 21.31 42.53
N VAL A 558 -4.53 20.68 42.98
CA VAL A 558 -4.53 19.36 43.62
C VAL A 558 -5.19 18.32 42.71
N PHE A 559 -4.57 17.15 42.61
CA PHE A 559 -4.96 16.05 41.74
C PHE A 559 -5.13 14.76 42.55
N ASP A 560 -6.02 13.88 42.08
CA ASP A 560 -6.28 12.59 42.72
C ASP A 560 -5.20 11.55 42.45
N THR A 561 -4.42 11.74 41.38
CA THR A 561 -3.40 10.78 40.96
C THR A 561 -2.08 11.48 40.65
N GLU A 562 -0.99 10.80 40.98
CA GLU A 562 0.39 11.25 40.72
C GLU A 562 0.62 11.58 39.24
N ALA A 563 0.06 10.78 38.32
CA ALA A 563 0.25 10.94 36.88
C ALA A 563 -0.40 12.23 36.34
N GLN A 564 -1.56 12.62 36.86
CA GLN A 564 -2.22 13.88 36.49
C GLN A 564 -1.42 15.08 36.99
N ALA A 565 -0.96 15.01 38.25
CA ALA A 565 -0.13 16.04 38.86
C ALA A 565 1.22 16.19 38.12
N ALA A 566 1.84 15.07 37.74
CA ALA A 566 3.08 15.03 36.97
C ALA A 566 2.94 15.65 35.57
N ALA A 567 1.85 15.33 34.85
CA ALA A 567 1.57 15.90 33.55
C ALA A 567 1.32 17.42 33.62
N TYR A 568 0.60 17.86 34.67
CA TYR A 568 0.37 19.27 34.92
C TYR A 568 1.67 20.02 35.24
N LEU A 569 2.53 19.48 36.11
CA LEU A 569 3.84 20.06 36.42
C LEU A 569 4.73 20.16 35.18
N LEU A 570 4.77 19.12 34.34
CA LEU A 570 5.52 19.12 33.08
C LEU A 570 5.04 20.23 32.14
N GLY A 571 3.72 20.34 31.94
CA GLY A 571 3.13 21.40 31.12
C GLY A 571 3.47 22.79 31.63
N SER A 572 3.34 23.02 32.94
CA SER A 572 3.67 24.31 33.57
C SER A 572 5.15 24.68 33.40
N LEU A 573 6.08 23.71 33.51
CA LEU A 573 7.52 23.96 33.35
C LEU A 573 7.93 24.28 31.91
N LEU A 574 7.29 23.64 30.93
CA LEU A 574 7.58 23.89 29.50
C LEU A 574 7.02 25.22 29.00
N LEU A 575 6.01 25.74 29.68
CA LEU A 575 5.37 27.02 29.36
C LEU A 575 5.93 28.18 30.20
N ASP A 576 6.76 27.91 31.22
CA ASP A 576 7.34 28.95 32.08
C ASP A 576 8.52 29.63 31.36
N PRO A 577 8.43 30.93 31.04
CA PRO A 577 9.46 31.66 30.29
C PRO A 577 10.79 31.80 31.05
N ALA A 578 10.83 31.48 32.34
CA ALA A 578 12.07 31.44 33.13
C ALA A 578 12.95 30.19 32.85
N VAL A 579 12.45 29.22 32.07
CA VAL A 579 13.18 28.00 31.68
C VAL A 579 13.73 28.17 30.24
N PRO A 580 15.05 28.22 30.02
CA PRO A 580 15.62 28.50 28.69
C PRO A 580 15.55 27.29 27.74
N ALA A 581 15.16 27.52 26.47
CA ALA A 581 15.10 26.51 25.41
C ALA A 581 16.46 26.28 24.71
N ALA A 582 16.83 25.03 24.42
CA ALA A 582 18.13 24.66 23.83
C ALA A 582 18.18 24.77 22.27
N PRO A 583 19.35 25.04 21.65
CA PRO A 583 19.47 25.26 20.20
C PRO A 583 19.75 23.98 19.38
N ALA A 584 19.33 23.98 18.11
CA ALA A 584 19.50 22.88 17.15
C ALA A 584 20.86 22.90 16.42
N GLY A 585 21.51 21.73 16.26
CA GLY A 585 22.78 21.54 15.54
C GLY A 585 23.00 20.07 15.08
N PRO A 586 23.94 19.80 14.14
CA PRO A 586 23.80 18.79 13.07
C PRO A 586 24.27 17.36 13.38
N SER A 587 23.88 16.43 12.51
CA SER A 587 23.92 14.97 12.63
C SER A 587 25.31 14.29 12.69
N ALA A 588 25.33 13.19 13.47
CA ALA A 588 26.25 12.02 13.53
C ALA A 588 27.31 12.02 14.67
N PRO A 589 27.73 10.85 15.22
CA PRO A 589 27.28 9.46 15.03
C PRO A 589 26.69 8.82 16.32
N ALA A 590 25.97 7.71 16.17
CA ALA A 590 25.40 6.96 17.30
C ALA A 590 26.51 6.25 18.12
N GLY A 591 26.66 6.67 19.37
CA GLY A 591 27.41 6.02 20.46
C GLY A 591 26.62 6.18 21.77
N PRO A 592 26.87 5.33 22.79
CA PRO A 592 25.85 4.53 23.46
C PRO A 592 25.03 5.30 24.51
N SER A 593 23.74 4.96 24.58
CA SER A 593 22.74 5.54 25.48
C SER A 593 22.76 4.92 26.88
N ALA A 594 22.59 5.75 27.92
CA ALA A 594 22.29 5.35 29.30
C ALA A 594 20.75 5.45 29.58
N PRO A 595 20.18 4.72 30.57
CA PRO A 595 18.78 4.26 30.55
C PRO A 595 17.84 4.94 31.58
N GLY A 596 16.56 5.20 31.23
CA GLY A 596 15.56 5.55 32.26
C GLY A 596 14.10 5.84 31.84
N GLY A 597 13.85 6.73 30.88
CA GLY A 597 12.49 7.07 30.42
C GLY A 597 11.91 5.99 29.51
N LYS A 598 10.93 5.20 29.98
CA LYS A 598 10.42 4.07 29.19
C LYS A 598 9.53 4.51 28.03
N ARG A 599 10.15 4.70 26.86
CA ARG A 599 9.54 4.91 25.53
C ARG A 599 8.37 3.95 25.25
N PRO A 600 7.40 4.36 24.41
CA PRO A 600 6.44 3.44 23.81
C PRO A 600 7.18 2.27 23.14
N ILE A 601 6.67 1.05 23.33
CA ILE A 601 7.29 -0.15 22.77
C ILE A 601 6.84 -0.29 21.33
N GLU A 602 7.72 0.06 20.39
CA GLU A 602 7.50 0.00 18.95
C GLU A 602 8.38 -1.07 18.30
N PRO A 603 7.94 -1.72 17.20
CA PRO A 603 8.79 -2.56 16.39
C PRO A 603 9.95 -1.75 15.79
N VAL A 604 11.16 -2.30 15.80
CA VAL A 604 12.30 -1.67 15.12
C VAL A 604 12.17 -1.79 13.60
N THR A 605 12.91 -0.98 12.84
CA THR A 605 12.83 -0.93 11.37
C THR A 605 13.01 -2.31 10.72
N GLY A 606 12.09 -2.69 9.83
CA GLY A 606 12.10 -3.99 9.14
C GLY A 606 11.38 -5.12 9.90
N GLU A 607 10.94 -4.86 11.13
CA GLU A 607 10.05 -5.75 11.88
C GLU A 607 8.58 -5.55 11.45
N PRO A 608 7.71 -6.54 11.71
CA PRO A 608 6.31 -6.45 11.34
C PRO A 608 5.65 -5.28 12.07
N PRO A 609 4.81 -4.49 11.37
CA PRO A 609 4.16 -3.35 11.98
C PRO A 609 3.18 -3.82 13.06
N LEU A 610 2.91 -2.96 14.05
CA LEU A 610 1.97 -3.29 15.11
C LEU A 610 0.55 -3.58 14.60
N THR A 611 0.20 -3.19 13.37
CA THR A 611 -1.08 -3.50 12.71
C THR A 611 -1.27 -4.99 12.43
N LEU A 612 -0.18 -5.79 12.46
CA LEU A 612 -0.24 -7.25 12.38
C LEU A 612 -0.78 -7.90 13.67
N PHE A 613 -0.87 -7.14 14.78
CA PHE A 613 -1.29 -7.67 16.09
C PHE A 613 -2.57 -6.98 16.60
N ARG A 614 -3.60 -7.77 16.90
CA ARG A 614 -4.81 -7.33 17.62
C ARG A 614 -4.63 -7.49 19.14
N ASP A 615 -5.53 -6.88 19.92
CA ASP A 615 -5.63 -7.04 21.39
C ASP A 615 -4.35 -6.69 22.17
N ARG A 616 -3.62 -5.69 21.66
CA ARG A 616 -2.31 -5.29 22.19
C ARG A 616 -2.41 -4.73 23.62
N ARG A 617 -1.57 -5.22 24.54
CA ARG A 617 -1.43 -4.68 25.90
C ARG A 617 0.02 -4.75 26.38
N GLN A 618 0.42 -3.80 27.22
CA GLN A 618 1.75 -3.83 27.81
C GLN A 618 1.77 -4.80 29.00
N VAL A 619 2.78 -5.66 29.03
CA VAL A 619 2.96 -6.68 30.07
C VAL A 619 4.40 -6.71 30.54
N GLU A 620 4.60 -7.16 31.78
CA GLU A 620 5.91 -7.55 32.27
C GLU A 620 6.02 -9.06 32.10
N VAL A 621 6.78 -9.48 31.09
CA VAL A 621 6.97 -10.87 30.72
C VAL A 621 7.89 -11.51 31.76
N PRO A 622 7.43 -12.52 32.51
CA PRO A 622 8.20 -13.07 33.63
C PRO A 622 9.57 -13.59 33.23
N ALA A 623 10.57 -13.43 34.11
CA ALA A 623 11.81 -14.20 34.05
C ALA A 623 11.50 -15.68 33.87
N GLY A 624 12.37 -16.34 33.14
CA GLY A 624 12.04 -17.61 32.55
C GLY A 624 11.51 -17.43 31.13
N THR A 625 10.42 -16.71 30.86
CA THR A 625 9.70 -16.70 29.54
C THR A 625 10.57 -16.95 28.29
N THR A 626 10.17 -17.95 27.48
CA THR A 626 10.88 -18.35 26.27
C THR A 626 10.03 -17.90 25.10
N VAL A 627 10.69 -17.17 24.24
CA VAL A 627 10.13 -16.54 23.06
C VAL A 627 11.03 -16.89 21.89
N ASP A 628 10.49 -16.84 20.70
CA ASP A 628 11.24 -17.12 19.49
C ASP A 628 10.90 -16.13 18.38
N ARG A 629 11.75 -16.04 17.38
CA ARG A 629 11.50 -15.24 16.19
C ARG A 629 12.19 -15.89 15.00
N TYR A 630 11.69 -15.52 13.84
CA TYR A 630 12.33 -15.78 12.58
C TYR A 630 13.01 -14.48 12.10
N GLY A 631 14.32 -14.40 12.29
CA GLY A 631 15.10 -13.18 12.08
C GLY A 631 16.35 -13.15 12.95
N ASP A 632 17.30 -12.28 12.60
CA ASP A 632 18.49 -12.04 13.42
C ASP A 632 18.17 -11.34 14.75
N ASP A 633 19.18 -11.14 15.59
CA ASP A 633 19.03 -10.56 16.92
C ASP A 633 18.72 -9.04 16.87
N GLY A 634 18.82 -8.39 15.71
CA GLY A 634 18.61 -6.95 15.55
C GLY A 634 17.16 -6.52 15.74
N GLY A 635 16.20 -7.44 15.60
CA GLY A 635 14.78 -7.17 15.80
C GLY A 635 14.31 -7.27 17.26
N ASN A 636 13.10 -6.79 17.51
CA ASN A 636 12.48 -6.84 18.84
C ASN A 636 11.09 -7.49 18.87
N VAL A 637 10.54 -7.93 17.73
CA VAL A 637 9.30 -8.71 17.68
C VAL A 637 9.64 -10.20 17.80
N THR A 638 8.96 -10.85 18.73
CA THR A 638 9.08 -12.29 19.00
C THR A 638 7.70 -12.86 19.23
N TYR A 639 7.59 -14.18 19.32
CA TYR A 639 6.35 -14.88 19.64
C TYR A 639 6.60 -15.83 20.80
N ALA A 640 5.51 -16.32 21.41
CA ALA A 640 5.59 -17.43 22.32
C ALA A 640 6.31 -18.60 21.62
N VAL A 641 7.24 -19.23 22.34
CA VAL A 641 8.07 -20.28 21.75
C VAL A 641 7.22 -21.40 21.14
N ARG A 642 7.61 -21.90 19.96
CA ARG A 642 6.92 -22.91 19.14
C ARG A 642 5.55 -22.51 18.63
N THR A 643 5.20 -21.22 18.61
CA THR A 643 4.06 -20.77 17.78
C THR A 643 4.32 -21.19 16.33
N PRO A 644 3.45 -22.00 15.69
CA PRO A 644 3.62 -22.40 14.29
C PRO A 644 3.81 -21.19 13.39
N PHE A 645 4.62 -21.27 12.33
CA PHE A 645 4.91 -20.11 11.48
C PHE A 645 3.61 -19.47 10.96
N ALA A 646 2.68 -20.31 10.49
CA ALA A 646 1.34 -19.93 10.04
C ALA A 646 0.44 -19.26 11.11
N GLU A 647 0.78 -19.34 12.40
CA GLU A 647 0.05 -18.61 13.44
C GLU A 647 0.68 -17.24 13.73
N ARG A 648 1.82 -16.92 13.12
CA ARG A 648 2.54 -15.66 13.35
C ARG A 648 2.12 -14.57 12.38
N SER A 649 1.49 -14.95 11.26
CA SER A 649 1.10 -14.05 10.18
C SER A 649 2.27 -13.24 9.65
N LEU A 650 3.45 -13.83 9.67
CA LEU A 650 4.65 -13.22 9.12
C LEU A 650 4.72 -13.51 7.63
N PRO A 651 5.41 -12.68 6.83
CA PRO A 651 5.60 -12.97 5.41
C PRO A 651 6.21 -14.38 5.25
N PRO A 652 5.74 -15.25 4.35
CA PRO A 652 6.18 -16.64 4.26
C PRO A 652 7.70 -16.79 4.14
N ASP A 653 8.35 -15.88 3.42
CA ASP A 653 9.82 -15.84 3.26
C ASP A 653 10.57 -15.56 4.56
N TRP A 654 9.89 -15.12 5.62
CA TRP A 654 10.49 -14.97 6.94
C TRP A 654 10.69 -16.32 7.61
N GLU A 655 9.96 -17.39 7.24
CA GLU A 655 10.16 -18.74 7.79
C GLU A 655 11.59 -19.25 7.57
N ASN A 656 12.22 -18.76 6.49
CA ASN A 656 13.59 -19.08 6.09
C ASN A 656 14.64 -18.18 6.77
N ARG A 657 14.21 -17.17 7.54
CA ARG A 657 15.14 -16.40 8.38
C ARG A 657 15.62 -17.27 9.53
N PRO A 658 16.78 -16.96 10.12
CA PRO A 658 17.27 -17.70 11.27
C PRO A 658 16.19 -17.79 12.35
N TYR A 659 15.71 -19.00 12.62
CA TYR A 659 14.83 -19.24 13.75
C TYR A 659 15.69 -19.25 15.01
N ARG A 660 15.33 -18.39 15.96
CA ARG A 660 16.10 -18.21 17.18
C ARG A 660 15.18 -18.18 18.37
N VAL A 661 15.58 -18.92 19.39
CA VAL A 661 14.84 -19.06 20.63
C VAL A 661 15.62 -18.37 21.75
N TYR A 662 14.93 -17.60 22.57
CA TYR A 662 15.51 -16.86 23.68
C TYR A 662 14.75 -17.14 24.96
N ARG A 663 15.47 -17.08 26.07
CA ARG A 663 14.93 -17.26 27.42
C ARG A 663 15.23 -16.04 28.25
N LEU A 664 14.18 -15.41 28.74
CA LEU A 664 14.29 -14.27 29.65
C LEU A 664 14.95 -14.73 30.95
N ARG A 665 16.00 -14.03 31.38
CA ARG A 665 16.71 -14.27 32.65
C ARG A 665 16.14 -13.44 33.80
N ARG A 666 15.44 -12.35 33.48
CA ARG A 666 14.74 -11.46 34.42
C ARG A 666 13.44 -10.96 33.77
N PRO A 667 12.49 -10.37 34.52
CA PRO A 667 11.26 -9.85 33.93
C PRO A 667 11.58 -8.73 32.92
N LEU A 668 10.96 -8.76 31.74
CA LEU A 668 11.13 -7.75 30.70
C LEU A 668 9.79 -7.17 30.27
N ARG A 669 9.75 -5.86 30.07
CA ARG A 669 8.56 -5.21 29.53
C ARG A 669 8.44 -5.47 28.04
N ALA A 670 7.24 -5.83 27.62
CA ALA A 670 6.89 -6.05 26.23
C ALA A 670 5.49 -5.52 25.95
N LEU A 671 5.21 -5.21 24.68
CA LEU A 671 3.85 -5.16 24.16
C LEU A 671 3.50 -6.57 23.69
N THR A 672 2.41 -7.15 24.20
CA THR A 672 1.91 -8.45 23.72
C THR A 672 0.62 -8.28 22.95
N GLY A 673 0.39 -9.11 21.93
CA GLY A 673 -0.80 -9.09 21.09
C GLY A 673 -0.94 -10.39 20.29
N VAL A 674 -2.08 -10.58 19.64
CA VAL A 674 -2.38 -11.79 18.85
C VAL A 674 -2.25 -11.48 17.36
N ALA A 675 -1.51 -12.29 16.61
CA ALA A 675 -1.36 -12.11 15.16
C ALA A 675 -2.71 -12.23 14.43
N VAL A 676 -3.05 -11.28 13.56
CA VAL A 676 -4.27 -11.30 12.74
C VAL A 676 -4.06 -12.11 11.46
N PRO A 677 -5.10 -12.73 10.85
CA PRO A 677 -4.93 -13.49 9.61
C PRO A 677 -4.34 -12.61 8.49
N TRP A 678 -3.21 -13.03 7.91
CA TRP A 678 -2.44 -12.26 6.93
C TRP A 678 -1.44 -13.19 6.22
N PHE A 679 -0.99 -12.90 4.99
CA PHE A 679 -0.12 -13.79 4.19
C PHE A 679 -0.66 -15.22 3.96
N ASP A 680 -1.98 -15.36 3.77
CA ASP A 680 -2.68 -16.65 3.69
C ASP A 680 -2.42 -17.60 4.88
N GLN A 681 -2.03 -17.01 6.01
CA GLN A 681 -1.83 -17.68 7.27
C GLN A 681 -2.99 -17.33 8.23
N PRO A 682 -3.51 -18.29 9.01
CA PRO A 682 -4.64 -18.07 9.91
C PRO A 682 -4.32 -17.08 11.04
N GLY A 683 -3.05 -16.86 11.37
CA GLY A 683 -2.66 -16.08 12.55
C GLY A 683 -3.06 -16.75 13.86
N GLY A 684 -3.24 -15.97 14.93
CA GLY A 684 -3.67 -16.46 16.24
C GLY A 684 -2.56 -16.67 17.27
N GLY A 685 -1.29 -16.56 16.85
CA GLY A 685 -0.11 -16.68 17.70
C GLY A 685 0.10 -15.47 18.60
N THR A 686 0.64 -15.70 19.80
CA THR A 686 0.91 -14.62 20.77
C THR A 686 2.29 -14.02 20.52
N ALA A 687 2.33 -12.75 20.14
CA ALA A 687 3.54 -11.97 19.94
C ALA A 687 3.97 -11.22 21.21
N TYR A 688 5.26 -10.96 21.34
CA TYR A 688 5.89 -10.06 22.31
C TYR A 688 6.87 -9.14 21.58
N VAL A 689 6.59 -7.85 21.59
CA VAL A 689 7.50 -6.80 21.11
C VAL A 689 8.22 -6.23 22.33
N PHE A 690 9.54 -6.29 22.39
CA PHE A 690 10.32 -5.80 23.54
C PHE A 690 10.80 -4.35 23.37
N GLU A 691 11.07 -3.66 24.48
CA GLU A 691 11.56 -2.26 24.49
C GLU A 691 12.86 -2.04 23.71
N ARG A 692 13.69 -3.07 23.57
CA ARG A 692 14.99 -3.04 22.91
C ARG A 692 15.14 -4.25 22.00
N SER A 693 16.08 -4.18 21.07
CA SER A 693 16.42 -5.31 20.21
C SER A 693 16.83 -6.53 21.02
N ILE A 694 16.65 -7.71 20.46
CA ILE A 694 17.10 -8.95 21.11
C ILE A 694 18.62 -8.95 21.31
N ALA A 695 19.39 -8.33 20.41
CA ALA A 695 20.82 -8.14 20.52
C ALA A 695 21.21 -7.33 21.78
N ASP A 696 20.51 -6.23 22.06
CA ASP A 696 20.76 -5.41 23.26
C ASP A 696 20.39 -6.18 24.53
N LEU A 697 19.32 -6.97 24.48
CA LEU A 697 18.87 -7.80 25.60
C LEU A 697 19.78 -9.01 25.85
N LEU A 698 20.44 -9.53 24.81
CA LEU A 698 21.49 -10.54 24.94
C LEU A 698 22.76 -9.92 25.55
N ALA A 699 23.14 -8.73 25.10
CA ALA A 699 24.35 -8.05 25.52
C ALA A 699 24.34 -7.68 27.02
N ASP A 700 23.17 -7.31 27.57
CA ASP A 700 23.02 -6.99 29.01
C ASP A 700 22.56 -8.18 29.87
N GLY A 701 22.48 -9.37 29.28
CA GLY A 701 22.11 -10.62 29.95
C GLY A 701 20.65 -10.73 30.36
N ALA A 702 19.77 -9.82 29.90
CA ALA A 702 18.33 -9.87 30.12
C ALA A 702 17.65 -11.07 29.47
N VAL A 703 18.11 -11.47 28.28
CA VAL A 703 17.74 -12.73 27.63
C VAL A 703 19.01 -13.54 27.35
N VAL A 704 18.86 -14.86 27.26
CA VAL A 704 19.91 -15.74 26.75
C VAL A 704 19.39 -16.52 25.57
N ALA A 705 20.23 -16.70 24.55
CA ALA A 705 19.92 -17.63 23.47
C ALA A 705 19.77 -19.03 24.06
N VAL A 706 18.71 -19.72 23.64
CA VAL A 706 18.44 -21.12 23.90
C VAL A 706 18.72 -21.82 22.58
N PRO A 707 19.91 -22.40 22.40
CA PRO A 707 20.18 -23.04 21.13
C PRO A 707 19.30 -24.27 20.88
N GLU A 708 19.14 -24.68 19.63
CA GLU A 708 18.23 -25.76 19.26
C GLU A 708 18.78 -27.11 19.73
N GLY A 709 17.93 -27.90 20.40
CA GLY A 709 18.25 -29.25 20.87
C GLY A 709 17.41 -30.30 20.15
#